data_AF-A0A2M9EZW8-F1
#
_entry.id   AF-A0A2M9EZW8-F1
#
_cell.length_a   1.000
_cell.length_b   1.000
_cell.length_c   1.000
_cell.angle_alpha   90.00
_cell.angle_beta   90.00
_cell.angle_gamma   90.00
#
_symmetry.space_group_name_H-M   'P 1'
#
loop_
_entity.id
_entity.type
_entity.pdbx_description
1 polymer ?
#
loop_
_entity_poly.entity_id
_entity_poly.type
_entity_poly.pdbx_seq_one_letter_code
_entity_poly.pdbx_strand_id
1 'polypeptide(L)'
;MKVLVTGGYGFIGSHLAERFYKEGHSVVILDNLSNGDKERVTFKHKSILADCADESCDAYYKSHRFDMVIHCAAQTSVPVSIQSPTKDTEANVVGLVNMLELSRKYQVKKFVFFSSAAVYGEPTSLPILETAPLNPSTPYGINKMLGETYCEKWKQLHGLDTLVFRLSNVYGPYQESSNESGVISRFVTASLTNEPITIYGDGEQTRDFIYVGDVVEAVYRSVISDLSGTYNLSSNHQTSIRNVMEHLSAIQPFVSLNTSPAVKGDIRHSLLDNTKLKRKIDWTPKYSLNEGLNLTWHKEYESHSEQKKQTTKASEAVAKIGKSNRFGMQLIENGVLFAIFLVLALVVPTNLVPVDMWLVYILFAGLLFGKYQAMIASALAVSVIAFTQVQNGRGFTSLIADNSLLVTFSLYLIIGFVVGYIVDRRKIELAYAEEEKVIAEGKLDFMTSIYEDTREIKDELQTQILYAEDSIGKVYQAVKDLDYLEPEDVFSNAIDTLEKLLHHNRFAIYQVSQDGMYLRLMARSTSAGFTLPHSLQTVNTLFGKVIRDQTVTFNKDLQSETPTFAAPIEIGGKVIGVVAAYDIPFERLSLYYKNTIEITLRLISSALIRAYQHIEEVQAERYVEDTHVLKPFYYEKIIGTKEKARQAHQLPYVRLELPDTVSTAQLKLIEPLLRSNDYLGKRENGSYECLLSNTTVEQAEIVQKRLRHFNIDSSPVLVGG
;
A
#
# COMPACT_ATOMS: atom_id res chain seq x y z
N MET A 1 4.10 -12.20 6.88
CA MET A 1 2.85 -12.94 6.63
C MET A 1 2.27 -12.49 5.30
N LYS A 2 1.59 -13.39 4.59
CA LYS A 2 0.74 -13.04 3.45
C LYS A 2 -0.71 -12.92 3.92
N VAL A 3 -1.25 -11.71 3.84
CA VAL A 3 -2.55 -11.35 4.42
C VAL A 3 -3.53 -11.05 3.29
N LEU A 4 -4.63 -11.81 3.24
CA LEU A 4 -5.76 -11.52 2.38
C LEU A 4 -6.70 -10.55 3.11
N VAL A 5 -7.00 -9.42 2.51
CA VAL A 5 -8.02 -8.48 3.00
C VAL A 5 -9.18 -8.50 2.00
N THR A 6 -10.30 -9.14 2.35
CA THR A 6 -11.51 -9.05 1.52
C THR A 6 -12.22 -7.74 1.79
N GLY A 7 -12.79 -7.09 0.78
CA GLY A 7 -13.35 -5.73 0.93
C GLY A 7 -12.26 -4.68 1.16
N GLY A 8 -11.02 -4.96 0.72
CA GLY A 8 -9.84 -4.13 0.98
C GLY A 8 -9.79 -2.81 0.22
N TYR A 9 -10.68 -2.57 -0.74
CA TYR A 9 -10.88 -1.25 -1.35
C TYR A 9 -12.03 -0.46 -0.70
N GLY A 10 -12.75 -1.07 0.25
CA GLY A 10 -13.75 -0.39 1.07
C GLY A 10 -13.15 0.39 2.23
N PHE A 11 -13.99 1.14 2.94
CA PHE A 11 -13.60 2.05 4.03
C PHE A 11 -12.66 1.41 5.08
N ILE A 12 -13.11 0.42 5.85
CA ILE A 12 -12.28 -0.17 6.92
C ILE A 12 -11.14 -1.02 6.31
N GLY A 13 -11.46 -1.75 5.23
CA GLY A 13 -10.52 -2.67 4.58
C GLY A 13 -9.27 -1.97 4.04
N SER A 14 -9.42 -0.78 3.45
CA SER A 14 -8.28 -0.03 2.90
C SER A 14 -7.31 0.45 3.98
N HIS A 15 -7.83 0.94 5.11
CA HIS A 15 -6.98 1.35 6.25
C HIS A 15 -6.29 0.14 6.90
N LEU A 16 -6.96 -1.01 6.99
CA LEU A 16 -6.35 -2.25 7.47
C LEU A 16 -5.25 -2.72 6.51
N ALA A 17 -5.55 -2.80 5.22
CA ALA A 17 -4.58 -3.19 4.20
C ALA A 17 -3.35 -2.27 4.22
N GLU A 18 -3.53 -0.96 4.37
CA GLU A 18 -2.44 0.01 4.52
C GLU A 18 -1.63 -0.25 5.79
N ARG A 19 -2.28 -0.52 6.92
CA ARG A 19 -1.61 -0.82 8.19
C ARG A 19 -0.73 -2.06 8.08
N PHE A 20 -1.25 -3.15 7.54
CA PHE A 20 -0.49 -4.39 7.37
C PHE A 20 0.67 -4.22 6.38
N TYR A 21 0.48 -3.44 5.31
CA TYR A 21 1.56 -3.10 4.39
C TYR A 21 2.67 -2.30 5.07
N LYS A 22 2.33 -1.26 5.85
CA LYS A 22 3.31 -0.43 6.58
C LYS A 22 4.14 -1.23 7.58
N GLU A 23 3.59 -2.31 8.09
CA GLU A 23 4.26 -3.24 9.01
C GLU A 23 5.05 -4.35 8.27
N GLY A 24 5.18 -4.26 6.94
CA GLY A 24 6.01 -5.14 6.12
C GLY A 24 5.35 -6.47 5.74
N HIS A 25 4.02 -6.58 5.84
CA HIS A 25 3.30 -7.76 5.39
C HIS A 25 3.00 -7.71 3.88
N SER A 26 2.94 -8.89 3.25
CA SER A 26 2.49 -9.01 1.85
C SER A 26 0.97 -8.97 1.84
N VAL A 27 0.40 -7.91 1.26
CA VAL A 27 -1.04 -7.68 1.25
C VAL A 27 -1.64 -8.04 -0.10
N VAL A 28 -2.71 -8.83 -0.05
CA VAL A 28 -3.55 -9.16 -1.21
C VAL A 28 -4.96 -8.67 -0.90
N ILE A 29 -5.53 -7.88 -1.80
CA ILE A 29 -6.88 -7.34 -1.66
C ILE A 29 -7.81 -8.12 -2.59
N LEU A 30 -8.90 -8.64 -2.05
CA LEU A 30 -10.00 -9.22 -2.82
C LEU A 30 -11.24 -8.34 -2.67
N ASP A 31 -11.75 -7.81 -3.76
CA ASP A 31 -12.88 -6.89 -3.74
C ASP A 31 -13.60 -6.89 -5.09
N ASN A 32 -14.93 -6.78 -5.09
CA ASN A 32 -15.74 -6.71 -6.30
C ASN A 32 -16.03 -5.26 -6.76
N LEU A 33 -15.49 -4.26 -6.05
CA LEU A 33 -15.67 -2.82 -6.31
C LEU A 33 -17.13 -2.36 -6.28
N SER A 34 -18.01 -3.09 -5.58
CA SER A 34 -19.41 -2.69 -5.41
C SER A 34 -19.53 -1.32 -4.72
N ASN A 35 -18.81 -1.14 -3.60
CA ASN A 35 -18.67 0.13 -2.86
C ASN A 35 -17.19 0.52 -2.64
N GLY A 36 -16.25 -0.30 -3.13
CA GLY A 36 -14.81 -0.09 -2.97
C GLY A 36 -14.25 0.84 -4.04
N ASP A 37 -13.18 1.56 -3.71
CA ASP A 37 -12.49 2.46 -4.63
C ASP A 37 -11.00 2.12 -4.69
N LYS A 38 -10.59 1.53 -5.82
CA LYS A 38 -9.22 1.08 -6.04
C LYS A 38 -8.22 2.24 -6.04
N GLU A 39 -8.63 3.43 -6.45
CA GLU A 39 -7.74 4.60 -6.55
C GLU A 39 -7.31 5.12 -5.17
N ARG A 40 -8.07 4.81 -4.11
CA ARG A 40 -7.74 5.19 -2.73
C ARG A 40 -6.56 4.42 -2.14
N VAL A 41 -6.17 3.31 -2.78
CA VAL A 41 -5.12 2.41 -2.29
C VAL A 41 -3.85 2.61 -3.13
N THR A 42 -2.90 3.37 -2.58
CA THR A 42 -1.67 3.80 -3.28
C THR A 42 -0.43 2.97 -2.97
N PHE A 43 -0.48 2.10 -1.96
CA PHE A 43 0.64 1.24 -1.59
C PHE A 43 0.70 -0.04 -2.45
N LYS A 44 1.87 -0.68 -2.53
CA LYS A 44 2.04 -1.92 -3.31
C LYS A 44 1.24 -3.07 -2.70
N HIS A 45 0.34 -3.66 -3.48
CA HIS A 45 -0.47 -4.82 -3.11
C HIS A 45 -0.82 -5.65 -4.35
N LYS A 46 -1.23 -6.90 -4.16
CA LYS A 46 -1.86 -7.69 -5.24
C LYS A 46 -3.37 -7.47 -5.21
N SER A 47 -3.98 -7.37 -6.39
CA SER A 47 -5.40 -7.07 -6.57
C SER A 47 -6.11 -8.28 -7.15
N ILE A 48 -7.16 -8.73 -6.48
CA ILE A 48 -8.08 -9.76 -6.93
C ILE A 48 -9.44 -9.10 -7.09
N LEU A 49 -9.88 -8.93 -8.33
CA LEU A 49 -11.20 -8.38 -8.64
C LEU A 49 -12.20 -9.52 -8.81
N ALA A 50 -12.85 -9.90 -7.71
CA ALA A 50 -13.81 -11.00 -7.66
C ALA A 50 -14.78 -10.83 -6.48
N ASP A 51 -15.94 -11.48 -6.58
CA ASP A 51 -16.86 -11.61 -5.45
C ASP A 51 -16.37 -12.69 -4.47
N CYS A 52 -16.59 -12.49 -3.17
CA CYS A 52 -16.25 -13.51 -2.17
C CYS A 52 -17.05 -14.81 -2.33
N ALA A 53 -18.21 -14.78 -2.99
CA ALA A 53 -19.01 -15.97 -3.27
C ALA A 53 -18.55 -16.73 -4.52
N ASP A 54 -17.60 -16.19 -5.29
CA ASP A 54 -17.15 -16.81 -6.54
C ASP A 54 -16.28 -18.06 -6.28
N GLU A 55 -16.54 -19.12 -7.06
CA GLU A 55 -15.75 -20.36 -7.05
C GLU A 55 -14.32 -20.11 -7.52
N SER A 56 -14.10 -19.07 -8.35
CA SER A 56 -12.79 -18.66 -8.85
C SER A 56 -11.81 -18.31 -7.72
N CYS A 57 -12.32 -17.96 -6.53
CA CYS A 57 -11.52 -17.72 -5.33
C CYS A 57 -10.62 -18.91 -4.93
N ASP A 58 -11.01 -20.15 -5.25
CA ASP A 58 -10.22 -21.35 -4.95
C ASP A 58 -8.82 -21.28 -5.59
N ALA A 59 -8.74 -20.82 -6.84
CA ALA A 59 -7.50 -20.74 -7.58
C ALA A 59 -6.55 -19.69 -6.98
N TYR A 60 -7.08 -18.58 -6.47
CA TYR A 60 -6.29 -17.56 -5.79
C TYR A 60 -5.74 -18.04 -4.45
N TYR A 61 -6.56 -18.72 -3.65
CA TYR A 61 -6.07 -19.34 -2.41
C TYR A 61 -4.98 -20.37 -2.68
N LYS A 62 -5.13 -21.17 -3.74
CA LYS A 62 -4.14 -22.15 -4.18
C LYS A 62 -2.82 -21.52 -4.60
N SER A 63 -2.85 -20.45 -5.40
CA SER A 63 -1.65 -19.78 -5.92
C SER A 63 -0.94 -18.94 -4.87
N HIS A 64 -1.70 -18.22 -4.04
CA HIS A 64 -1.13 -17.26 -3.11
C HIS A 64 -0.73 -17.88 -1.77
N ARG A 65 -1.47 -18.88 -1.26
CA ARG A 65 -1.30 -19.47 0.08
C ARG A 65 -1.23 -18.42 1.19
N PHE A 66 -2.39 -17.96 1.64
CA PHE A 66 -2.50 -16.94 2.68
C PHE A 66 -2.18 -17.50 4.07
N ASP A 67 -1.42 -16.76 4.87
CA ASP A 67 -1.26 -17.06 6.31
C ASP A 67 -2.52 -16.69 7.08
N MET A 68 -3.23 -15.67 6.61
CA MET A 68 -4.30 -15.00 7.34
C MET A 68 -5.31 -14.36 6.40
N VAL A 69 -6.56 -14.34 6.85
CA VAL A 69 -7.66 -13.67 6.14
C VAL A 69 -8.33 -12.67 7.07
N ILE A 70 -8.46 -11.44 6.60
CA ILE A 70 -9.20 -10.35 7.23
C ILE A 70 -10.42 -10.09 6.36
N HIS A 71 -11.58 -10.56 6.82
CA HIS A 71 -12.80 -10.55 6.03
C HIS A 71 -13.63 -9.29 6.28
N CYS A 72 -13.35 -8.22 5.55
CA CYS A 72 -14.10 -6.95 5.61
C CYS A 72 -15.22 -6.85 4.56
N ALA A 73 -15.21 -7.71 3.53
CA ALA A 73 -16.25 -7.73 2.50
C ALA A 73 -17.63 -7.99 3.14
N ALA A 74 -18.57 -7.07 2.91
CA ALA A 74 -19.93 -7.17 3.40
C ALA A 74 -20.82 -6.17 2.67
N GLN A 75 -22.11 -6.50 2.56
CA GLN A 75 -23.15 -5.50 2.38
C GLN A 75 -23.41 -4.86 3.76
N THR A 76 -23.20 -3.55 3.89
CA THR A 76 -23.21 -2.85 5.18
C THR A 76 -24.44 -1.97 5.44
N SER A 77 -25.33 -1.80 4.46
CA SER A 77 -26.48 -0.90 4.52
C SER A 77 -27.70 -1.64 5.07
N VAL A 78 -28.06 -1.30 6.32
CA VAL A 78 -29.26 -1.84 6.98
C VAL A 78 -30.54 -1.60 6.16
N PRO A 79 -30.79 -0.40 5.59
CA PRO A 79 -31.96 -0.19 4.72
C PRO A 79 -31.99 -1.13 3.51
N VAL A 80 -30.86 -1.35 2.83
CA VAL A 80 -30.80 -2.30 1.69
C VAL A 80 -31.03 -3.72 2.14
N SER A 81 -30.55 -4.12 3.32
CA SER A 81 -30.83 -5.46 3.85
C SER A 81 -32.32 -5.74 4.02
N ILE A 82 -33.12 -4.71 4.34
CA ILE A 82 -34.58 -4.82 4.48
C ILE A 82 -35.25 -4.84 3.11
N GLN A 83 -34.77 -4.02 2.15
CA GLN A 83 -35.34 -3.94 0.80
C GLN A 83 -34.96 -5.14 -0.08
N SER A 84 -33.79 -5.75 0.15
CA SER A 84 -33.22 -6.82 -0.66
C SER A 84 -32.49 -7.86 0.21
N PRO A 85 -33.21 -8.58 1.09
CA PRO A 85 -32.62 -9.51 2.06
C PRO A 85 -31.85 -10.66 1.42
N THR A 86 -32.25 -11.11 0.21
CA THR A 86 -31.54 -12.16 -0.53
C THR A 86 -30.13 -11.70 -0.91
N LYS A 87 -29.99 -10.49 -1.45
CA LYS A 87 -28.69 -9.92 -1.82
C LYS A 87 -27.80 -9.70 -0.59
N ASP A 88 -28.39 -9.25 0.51
CA ASP A 88 -27.67 -9.12 1.78
C ASP A 88 -27.13 -10.48 2.26
N THR A 89 -27.93 -11.54 2.14
CA THR A 89 -27.55 -12.90 2.52
C THR A 89 -26.46 -13.49 1.62
N GLU A 90 -26.57 -13.29 0.31
CA GLU A 90 -25.55 -13.69 -0.66
C GLU A 90 -24.19 -13.04 -0.31
N ALA A 91 -24.17 -11.73 -0.12
CA ALA A 91 -22.94 -11.00 0.21
C ALA A 91 -22.39 -11.34 1.61
N ASN A 92 -23.24 -11.39 2.63
CA ASN A 92 -22.81 -11.47 4.03
C ASN A 92 -22.66 -12.92 4.56
N VAL A 93 -23.36 -13.89 3.97
CA VAL A 93 -23.35 -15.29 4.44
C VAL A 93 -22.71 -16.21 3.43
N VAL A 94 -23.13 -16.19 2.16
CA VAL A 94 -22.58 -17.11 1.14
C VAL A 94 -21.10 -16.81 0.90
N GLY A 95 -20.75 -15.53 0.71
CA GLY A 95 -19.35 -15.10 0.57
C GLY A 95 -18.49 -15.44 1.80
N LEU A 96 -19.04 -15.28 3.01
CA LEU A 96 -18.34 -15.66 4.24
C LEU A 96 -18.06 -17.17 4.31
N VAL A 97 -19.07 -18.00 4.03
CA VAL A 97 -18.94 -19.46 4.08
C VAL A 97 -17.90 -19.95 3.06
N ASN A 98 -17.89 -19.37 1.85
CA ASN A 98 -16.86 -19.66 0.85
C ASN A 98 -15.46 -19.32 1.39
N MET A 99 -15.27 -18.12 1.93
CA MET A 99 -13.97 -17.69 2.48
C MET A 99 -13.53 -18.56 3.67
N LEU A 100 -14.44 -18.98 4.54
CA LEU A 100 -14.15 -19.90 5.65
C LEU A 100 -13.76 -21.30 5.15
N GLU A 101 -14.46 -21.84 4.15
CA GLU A 101 -14.15 -23.14 3.56
C GLU A 101 -12.81 -23.14 2.82
N LEU A 102 -12.52 -22.11 2.03
CA LEU A 102 -11.22 -21.95 1.38
C LEU A 102 -10.10 -21.78 2.42
N SER A 103 -10.35 -21.01 3.48
CA SER A 103 -9.38 -20.83 4.57
C SER A 103 -9.06 -22.16 5.27
N ARG A 104 -10.08 -22.98 5.52
CA ARG A 104 -9.91 -24.36 6.01
C ARG A 104 -9.11 -25.21 5.03
N LYS A 105 -9.55 -25.27 3.77
CA LYS A 105 -8.96 -26.11 2.71
C LYS A 105 -7.47 -25.83 2.50
N TYR A 106 -7.07 -24.57 2.56
CA TYR A 106 -5.68 -24.13 2.34
C TYR A 106 -4.90 -23.81 3.62
N GLN A 107 -5.40 -24.22 4.79
CA GLN A 107 -4.71 -24.15 6.08
C GLN A 107 -4.29 -22.72 6.50
N VAL A 108 -5.20 -21.75 6.30
CA VAL A 108 -5.05 -20.40 6.87
C VAL A 108 -4.97 -20.51 8.39
N LYS A 109 -4.04 -19.79 9.01
CA LYS A 109 -3.78 -19.89 10.46
C LYS A 109 -4.82 -19.14 11.28
N LYS A 110 -5.28 -17.99 10.78
CA LYS A 110 -6.26 -17.14 11.47
C LYS A 110 -7.21 -16.46 10.50
N PHE A 111 -8.48 -16.43 10.86
CA PHE A 111 -9.56 -15.76 10.13
C PHE A 111 -10.21 -14.69 11.00
N VAL A 112 -10.20 -13.44 10.53
CA VAL A 112 -10.79 -12.29 11.24
C VAL A 112 -12.11 -11.92 10.58
N PHE A 113 -13.17 -11.85 11.37
CA PHE A 113 -14.52 -11.50 10.92
C PHE A 113 -15.03 -10.24 11.61
N PHE A 114 -15.62 -9.33 10.83
CA PHE A 114 -16.25 -8.12 11.34
C PHE A 114 -17.77 -8.30 11.43
N SER A 115 -18.22 -8.47 12.67
CA SER A 115 -19.62 -8.39 13.09
C SER A 115 -20.00 -6.94 13.44
N SER A 116 -21.19 -6.73 14.00
CA SER A 116 -21.78 -5.41 14.26
C SER A 116 -22.52 -5.38 15.59
N ALA A 117 -22.59 -4.22 16.24
CA ALA A 117 -23.50 -3.97 17.36
C ALA A 117 -24.97 -4.32 17.04
N ALA A 118 -25.36 -4.37 15.76
CA ALA A 118 -26.71 -4.76 15.31
C ALA A 118 -27.13 -6.17 15.77
N VAL A 119 -26.19 -7.05 16.11
CA VAL A 119 -26.49 -8.40 16.65
C VAL A 119 -27.21 -8.36 18.00
N TYR A 120 -27.03 -7.29 18.77
CA TYR A 120 -27.66 -7.14 20.07
C TYR A 120 -29.13 -6.71 19.99
N GLY A 121 -29.54 -6.07 18.90
CA GLY A 121 -30.86 -5.46 18.79
C GLY A 121 -31.06 -4.33 19.79
N GLU A 122 -32.27 -4.21 20.33
CA GLU A 122 -32.60 -3.21 21.35
C GLU A 122 -31.99 -3.62 22.71
N PRO A 123 -31.06 -2.83 23.27
CA PRO A 123 -30.34 -3.22 24.48
C PRO A 123 -31.22 -3.10 25.73
N THR A 124 -31.11 -4.09 26.63
CA THR A 124 -31.78 -4.08 27.94
C THR A 124 -30.97 -3.36 29.02
N SER A 125 -29.64 -3.24 28.83
CA SER A 125 -28.72 -2.56 29.74
C SER A 125 -27.55 -1.95 28.97
N LEU A 126 -27.01 -0.84 29.49
CA LEU A 126 -25.81 -0.18 28.96
C LEU A 126 -24.75 -0.05 30.05
N PRO A 127 -23.44 -0.21 29.73
CA PRO A 127 -22.90 -0.62 28.43
C PRO A 127 -23.20 -2.11 28.12
N ILE A 128 -23.28 -2.45 26.84
CA ILE A 128 -23.59 -3.81 26.35
C ILE A 128 -22.33 -4.67 26.44
N LEU A 129 -22.39 -5.76 27.20
CA LEU A 129 -21.33 -6.76 27.33
C LEU A 129 -21.41 -7.81 26.21
N GLU A 130 -20.29 -8.45 25.87
CA GLU A 130 -20.30 -9.53 24.85
C GLU A 130 -21.18 -10.73 25.22
N THR A 131 -21.48 -10.91 26.51
CA THR A 131 -22.36 -11.95 27.06
C THR A 131 -23.85 -11.61 26.98
N ALA A 132 -24.20 -10.39 26.52
CA ALA A 132 -25.59 -10.02 26.34
C ALA A 132 -26.27 -10.93 25.31
N PRO A 133 -27.57 -11.24 25.48
CA PRO A 133 -28.31 -12.04 24.51
C PRO A 133 -28.35 -11.33 23.14
N LEU A 134 -28.22 -12.12 22.07
CA LEU A 134 -28.31 -11.61 20.70
C LEU A 134 -29.76 -11.65 20.25
N ASN A 135 -30.28 -10.51 19.78
CA ASN A 135 -31.66 -10.38 19.32
C ASN A 135 -31.76 -9.38 18.15
N PRO A 136 -31.10 -9.65 17.01
CA PRO A 136 -31.09 -8.72 15.89
C PRO A 136 -32.49 -8.49 15.33
N SER A 137 -32.81 -7.22 15.04
CA SER A 137 -34.11 -6.80 14.50
C SER A 137 -34.14 -6.62 12.98
N THR A 138 -33.00 -6.83 12.30
CA THR A 138 -32.82 -6.56 10.87
C THR A 138 -32.13 -7.75 10.16
N PRO A 139 -32.36 -7.96 8.85
CA PRO A 139 -31.66 -8.99 8.08
C PRO A 139 -30.14 -8.87 8.17
N TYR A 140 -29.60 -7.65 8.08
CA TYR A 140 -28.17 -7.39 8.29
C TYR A 140 -27.67 -7.90 9.65
N GLY A 141 -28.38 -7.58 10.74
CA GLY A 141 -28.03 -8.04 12.08
C GLY A 141 -28.10 -9.57 12.22
N ILE A 142 -29.11 -10.20 11.61
CA ILE A 142 -29.26 -11.66 11.57
C ILE A 142 -28.07 -12.30 10.84
N ASN A 143 -27.69 -11.76 9.67
CA ASN A 143 -26.59 -12.28 8.88
C ASN A 143 -25.23 -12.11 9.56
N LYS A 144 -25.01 -11.01 10.27
CA LYS A 144 -23.81 -10.86 11.12
C LYS A 144 -23.78 -11.88 12.27
N MET A 145 -24.90 -12.10 12.95
CA MET A 145 -25.03 -13.13 13.99
C MET A 145 -24.78 -14.54 13.46
N LEU A 146 -25.32 -14.88 12.28
CA LEU A 146 -25.04 -16.13 11.58
C LEU A 146 -23.55 -16.26 11.26
N GLY A 147 -22.91 -15.18 10.82
CA GLY A 147 -21.47 -15.17 10.55
C GLY A 147 -20.62 -15.46 11.79
N GLU A 148 -20.99 -14.94 12.97
CA GLU A 148 -20.34 -15.31 14.23
C GLU A 148 -20.47 -16.80 14.52
N THR A 149 -21.67 -17.34 14.28
CA THR A 149 -21.97 -18.77 14.48
C THR A 149 -21.13 -19.64 13.55
N TYR A 150 -21.01 -19.25 12.27
CA TYR A 150 -20.15 -19.95 11.31
C TYR A 150 -18.68 -19.92 11.74
N CYS A 151 -18.16 -18.78 12.17
CA CYS A 151 -16.79 -18.68 12.67
C CYS A 151 -16.55 -19.61 13.87
N GLU A 152 -17.45 -19.58 14.86
CA GLU A 152 -17.37 -20.46 16.03
C GLU A 152 -17.39 -21.94 15.63
N LYS A 153 -18.28 -22.33 14.72
CA LYS A 153 -18.39 -23.72 14.26
C LYS A 153 -17.19 -24.15 13.43
N TRP A 154 -16.60 -23.29 12.61
CA TRP A 154 -15.38 -23.63 11.87
C TRP A 154 -14.19 -23.86 12.79
N LYS A 155 -14.09 -23.08 13.87
CA LYS A 155 -13.11 -23.35 14.91
C LYS A 155 -13.35 -24.70 15.60
N GLN A 156 -14.58 -25.00 15.99
CA GLN A 156 -14.94 -26.26 16.68
C GLN A 156 -14.76 -27.50 15.79
N LEU A 157 -15.16 -27.42 14.52
CA LEU A 157 -15.18 -28.56 13.59
C LEU A 157 -13.84 -28.78 12.88
N HIS A 158 -13.09 -27.70 12.63
CA HIS A 158 -11.92 -27.75 11.76
C HIS A 158 -10.64 -27.16 12.37
N GLY A 159 -10.71 -26.60 13.57
CA GLY A 159 -9.55 -26.00 14.23
C GLY A 159 -9.05 -24.70 13.59
N LEU A 160 -9.83 -24.08 12.69
CA LEU A 160 -9.50 -22.77 12.11
C LEU A 160 -9.61 -21.71 13.21
N ASP A 161 -8.53 -21.01 13.53
CA ASP A 161 -8.58 -19.99 14.57
C ASP A 161 -9.34 -18.76 14.06
N THR A 162 -10.44 -18.42 14.72
CA THR A 162 -11.31 -17.31 14.33
C THR A 162 -11.33 -16.21 15.37
N LEU A 163 -11.26 -14.97 14.91
CA LEU A 163 -11.38 -13.77 15.73
C LEU A 163 -12.53 -12.90 15.21
N VAL A 164 -13.48 -12.57 16.07
CA VAL A 164 -14.69 -11.83 15.71
C VAL A 164 -14.74 -10.50 16.43
N PHE A 165 -14.93 -9.41 15.69
CA PHE A 165 -15.13 -8.08 16.25
C PHE A 165 -16.56 -7.60 16.04
N ARG A 166 -17.28 -7.31 17.13
CA ARG A 166 -18.55 -6.58 17.09
C ARG A 166 -18.23 -5.09 17.14
N LEU A 167 -18.26 -4.45 15.97
CA LEU A 167 -17.94 -3.03 15.84
C LEU A 167 -19.12 -2.15 16.34
N SER A 168 -18.78 -1.06 17.05
CA SER A 168 -19.69 0.08 17.21
C SER A 168 -19.72 0.94 15.92
N ASN A 169 -20.15 2.20 16.00
CA ASN A 169 -20.26 3.06 14.84
C ASN A 169 -18.88 3.59 14.41
N VAL A 170 -18.24 2.89 13.48
CA VAL A 170 -16.95 3.30 12.92
C VAL A 170 -17.12 4.50 11.99
N TYR A 171 -16.26 5.50 12.15
CA TYR A 171 -16.19 6.68 11.29
C TYR A 171 -14.74 7.07 10.97
N GLY A 172 -14.54 7.79 9.86
CA GLY A 172 -13.21 8.21 9.43
C GLY A 172 -13.16 8.58 7.96
N PRO A 173 -11.97 8.98 7.47
CA PRO A 173 -11.74 9.25 6.05
C PRO A 173 -12.06 8.05 5.16
N TYR A 174 -12.54 8.32 3.94
CA TYR A 174 -12.91 7.33 2.92
C TYR A 174 -14.18 6.54 3.22
N GLN A 175 -14.93 6.90 4.26
CA GLN A 175 -16.28 6.38 4.46
C GLN A 175 -17.18 6.97 3.37
N GLU A 176 -17.85 6.10 2.62
CA GLU A 176 -18.81 6.51 1.60
C GLU A 176 -19.88 7.44 2.20
N SER A 177 -20.37 8.41 1.42
CA SER A 177 -21.33 9.43 1.84
C SER A 177 -22.67 9.35 1.10
N SER A 178 -23.11 8.13 0.77
CA SER A 178 -24.44 7.90 0.18
C SER A 178 -25.56 8.10 1.22
N ASN A 179 -26.82 8.16 0.76
CA ASN A 179 -28.00 8.25 1.65
C ASN A 179 -28.11 7.07 2.64
N GLU A 180 -27.38 5.99 2.38
CA GLU A 180 -27.35 4.76 3.16
C GLU A 180 -26.15 4.69 4.13
N SER A 181 -25.33 5.74 4.15
CA SER A 181 -24.06 5.80 4.88
C SER A 181 -24.20 6.34 6.31
N GLY A 182 -23.12 6.19 7.10
CA GLY A 182 -23.07 6.63 8.49
C GLY A 182 -23.31 8.13 8.65
N VAL A 183 -23.99 8.53 9.74
CA VAL A 183 -24.39 9.93 10.00
C VAL A 183 -23.22 10.93 9.93
N ILE A 184 -22.02 10.56 10.39
CA ILE A 184 -20.83 11.41 10.35
C ILE A 184 -20.40 11.70 8.90
N SER A 185 -20.30 10.68 8.05
CA SER A 185 -19.93 10.85 6.63
C SER A 185 -20.89 11.79 5.89
N ARG A 186 -22.19 11.67 6.16
CA ARG A 186 -23.23 12.53 5.60
C ARG A 186 -23.08 13.98 6.06
N PHE A 187 -22.85 14.20 7.35
CA PHE A 187 -22.68 15.55 7.89
C PHE A 187 -21.38 16.19 7.41
N VAL A 188 -20.27 15.44 7.34
CA VAL A 188 -19.00 15.93 6.77
C VAL A 188 -19.19 16.30 5.29
N THR A 189 -19.83 15.45 4.50
CA THR A 189 -20.07 15.75 3.08
C THR A 189 -20.96 16.98 2.91
N ALA A 190 -22.06 17.06 3.66
CA ALA A 190 -22.97 18.20 3.62
C ALA A 190 -22.29 19.52 4.03
N SER A 191 -21.36 19.49 5.00
CA SER A 191 -20.58 20.69 5.37
C SER A 191 -19.60 21.11 4.28
N LEU A 192 -19.05 20.16 3.51
CA LEU A 192 -18.16 20.43 2.39
C LEU A 192 -18.90 20.91 1.13
N THR A 193 -20.09 20.37 0.86
CA THR A 193 -20.90 20.69 -0.33
C THR A 193 -21.88 21.83 -0.11
N ASN A 194 -21.98 22.37 1.12
CA ASN A 194 -22.97 23.37 1.51
C ASN A 194 -24.42 22.89 1.34
N GLU A 195 -24.66 21.59 1.50
CA GLU A 195 -26.00 20.99 1.47
C GLU A 195 -26.67 21.01 2.86
N PRO A 196 -28.01 21.02 2.93
CA PRO A 196 -28.72 20.96 4.20
C PRO A 196 -28.54 19.61 4.89
N ILE A 197 -28.24 19.63 6.20
CA ILE A 197 -28.24 18.40 7.01
C ILE A 197 -29.66 18.09 7.52
N THR A 198 -30.00 16.82 7.67
CA THR A 198 -31.30 16.38 8.21
C THR A 198 -31.10 15.56 9.48
N ILE A 199 -31.72 15.99 10.57
CA ILE A 199 -31.80 15.21 11.82
C ILE A 199 -33.13 14.48 11.86
N TYR A 200 -33.06 13.15 12.05
CA TYR A 200 -34.25 12.33 12.27
C TYR A 200 -34.50 12.20 13.77
N GLY A 201 -35.69 12.62 14.22
CA GLY A 201 -36.04 12.67 15.64
C GLY A 201 -35.58 13.96 16.34
N ASP A 202 -35.32 13.85 17.65
CA ASP A 202 -34.93 14.96 18.53
C ASP A 202 -33.41 15.25 18.53
N GLY A 203 -32.61 14.37 17.93
CA GLY A 203 -31.14 14.47 17.92
C GLY A 203 -30.47 13.93 19.19
N GLU A 204 -31.26 13.48 20.17
CA GLU A 204 -30.79 12.97 21.47
C GLU A 204 -30.52 11.47 21.46
N GLN A 205 -30.77 10.79 20.34
CA GLN A 205 -30.32 9.43 20.15
C GLN A 205 -28.80 9.37 20.23
N THR A 206 -28.28 8.36 20.93
CA THR A 206 -26.84 8.25 21.20
C THR A 206 -26.25 6.99 20.58
N ARG A 207 -25.01 7.13 20.10
CA ARG A 207 -24.20 6.06 19.53
C ARG A 207 -22.81 6.08 20.15
N ASP A 208 -22.16 4.93 20.10
CA ASP A 208 -20.74 4.77 20.38
C ASP A 208 -19.98 4.94 19.06
N PHE A 209 -19.37 6.10 18.87
CA PHE A 209 -18.54 6.38 17.70
C PHE A 209 -17.09 6.07 17.98
N ILE A 210 -16.46 5.29 17.10
CA ILE A 210 -15.03 4.96 17.17
C ILE A 210 -14.33 5.37 15.87
N TYR A 211 -13.18 6.03 16.01
CA TYR A 211 -12.38 6.44 14.86
C TYR A 211 -11.73 5.23 14.18
N VAL A 212 -11.69 5.20 12.85
CA VAL A 212 -11.15 4.07 12.08
C VAL A 212 -9.70 3.73 12.43
N GLY A 213 -8.89 4.73 12.79
CA GLY A 213 -7.51 4.50 13.23
C GLY A 213 -7.42 3.65 14.51
N ASP A 214 -8.35 3.84 15.43
CA ASP A 214 -8.43 3.04 16.67
C ASP A 214 -8.86 1.60 16.37
N VAL A 215 -9.82 1.41 15.45
CA VAL A 215 -10.24 0.09 14.98
C VAL A 215 -9.07 -0.66 14.34
N VAL A 216 -8.35 0.00 13.43
CA VAL A 216 -7.22 -0.58 12.71
C VAL A 216 -6.10 -1.02 13.66
N GLU A 217 -5.78 -0.20 14.66
CA GLU A 217 -4.77 -0.55 15.66
C GLU A 217 -5.21 -1.72 16.54
N ALA A 218 -6.47 -1.74 17.00
CA ALA A 218 -7.01 -2.84 17.79
C ALA A 218 -6.98 -4.17 17.03
N VAL A 219 -7.41 -4.15 15.77
CA VAL A 219 -7.40 -5.33 14.89
C VAL A 219 -5.97 -5.80 14.67
N TYR A 220 -5.04 -4.91 14.32
CA TYR A 220 -3.65 -5.27 14.10
C TYR A 220 -3.03 -5.97 15.34
N ARG A 221 -3.17 -5.37 16.54
CA ARG A 221 -2.67 -5.96 17.79
C ARG A 221 -3.31 -7.30 18.14
N SER A 222 -4.61 -7.42 17.92
CA SER A 222 -5.33 -8.68 18.19
C SER A 222 -4.94 -9.78 17.23
N VAL A 223 -4.63 -9.41 15.99
CA VAL A 223 -4.23 -10.33 14.95
C VAL A 223 -2.86 -10.94 15.24
N ILE A 224 -1.88 -10.12 15.64
CA ILE A 224 -0.51 -10.56 15.93
C ILE A 224 -0.36 -11.27 17.28
N SER A 225 -1.38 -11.21 18.15
CA SER A 225 -1.43 -11.95 19.41
C SER A 225 -2.15 -13.29 19.25
N ASP A 226 -2.22 -14.12 20.29
CA ASP A 226 -2.96 -15.39 20.29
C ASP A 226 -4.47 -15.20 20.56
N LEU A 227 -4.99 -13.98 20.35
CA LEU A 227 -6.39 -13.67 20.63
C LEU A 227 -7.33 -14.40 19.66
N SER A 228 -8.38 -15.00 20.23
CA SER A 228 -9.44 -15.67 19.49
C SER A 228 -10.80 -15.53 20.19
N GLY A 229 -11.88 -15.78 19.44
CA GLY A 229 -13.26 -15.62 19.89
C GLY A 229 -13.84 -14.23 19.61
N THR A 230 -14.92 -13.87 20.30
CA THR A 230 -15.70 -12.64 20.03
C THR A 230 -15.42 -11.53 21.04
N TYR A 231 -15.24 -10.31 20.53
CA TYR A 231 -14.95 -9.09 21.31
C TYR A 231 -15.73 -7.89 20.77
N ASN A 232 -16.20 -7.04 21.69
CA ASN A 232 -16.66 -5.71 21.32
C ASN A 232 -15.47 -4.80 21.00
N LEU A 233 -15.56 -4.06 19.90
CA LEU A 233 -14.56 -3.08 19.50
C LEU A 233 -15.26 -1.74 19.31
N SER A 234 -15.05 -0.85 20.28
CA SER A 234 -15.80 0.39 20.44
C SER A 234 -14.98 1.47 21.15
N SER A 235 -15.48 2.71 21.21
CA SER A 235 -14.87 3.77 22.01
C SER A 235 -15.29 3.71 23.48
N ASN A 236 -16.40 3.03 23.78
CA ASN A 236 -17.05 2.99 25.10
C ASN A 236 -17.46 4.40 25.59
N HIS A 237 -17.78 5.30 24.64
CA HIS A 237 -18.27 6.65 24.91
C HIS A 237 -19.61 6.88 24.22
N GLN A 238 -20.58 7.39 24.98
CA GLN A 238 -21.92 7.65 24.49
C GLN A 238 -22.00 9.09 23.94
N THR A 239 -22.35 9.24 22.66
CA THR A 239 -22.40 10.53 21.96
C THR A 239 -23.74 10.73 21.27
N SER A 240 -24.41 11.85 21.48
CA SER A 240 -25.66 12.20 20.77
C SER A 240 -25.40 12.68 19.34
N ILE A 241 -26.39 12.56 18.46
CA ILE A 241 -26.30 13.12 17.10
C ILE A 241 -26.16 14.65 17.14
N ARG A 242 -26.81 15.30 18.12
CA ARG A 242 -26.63 16.72 18.41
C ARG A 242 -25.17 17.07 18.70
N ASN A 243 -24.49 16.32 19.57
CA ASN A 243 -23.08 16.58 19.90
C ASN A 243 -22.18 16.44 18.66
N VAL A 244 -22.42 15.44 17.80
CA VAL A 244 -21.68 15.29 16.53
C VAL A 244 -21.86 16.53 15.64
N MET A 245 -23.09 17.02 15.52
CA MET A 245 -23.41 18.22 14.75
C MET A 245 -22.71 19.46 15.34
N GLU A 246 -22.74 19.65 16.66
CA GLU A 246 -22.09 20.79 17.33
C GLU A 246 -20.57 20.78 17.08
N HIS A 247 -19.92 19.62 17.21
CA HIS A 247 -18.49 19.48 16.92
C HIS A 247 -18.15 19.77 15.45
N LEU A 248 -18.95 19.26 14.50
CA LEU A 248 -18.73 19.54 13.07
C LEU A 248 -19.00 21.02 12.72
N SER A 249 -20.01 21.63 13.34
CA SER A 249 -20.32 23.06 13.14
C SER A 249 -19.20 23.97 13.61
N ALA A 250 -18.44 23.55 14.63
CA ALA A 250 -17.25 24.27 15.10
C ALA A 250 -16.08 24.21 14.10
N ILE A 251 -16.03 23.19 13.23
CA ILE A 251 -15.04 23.07 12.16
C ILE A 251 -15.48 23.88 10.94
N GLN A 252 -16.70 23.61 10.47
CA GLN A 252 -17.32 24.27 9.32
C GLN A 252 -18.81 24.45 9.60
N PRO A 253 -19.31 25.70 9.71
CA PRO A 253 -20.73 25.96 9.96
C PRO A 253 -21.63 25.38 8.87
N PHE A 254 -22.71 24.71 9.26
CA PHE A 254 -23.71 24.22 8.32
C PHE A 254 -24.57 25.37 7.75
N VAL A 255 -24.92 25.25 6.47
CA VAL A 255 -25.77 26.25 5.78
C VAL A 255 -27.24 26.16 6.22
N SER A 256 -27.73 24.94 6.45
CA SER A 256 -29.14 24.69 6.76
C SER A 256 -29.30 23.38 7.54
N LEU A 257 -30.23 23.39 8.50
CA LEU A 257 -30.64 22.24 9.31
C LEU A 257 -32.13 21.97 9.11
N ASN A 258 -32.44 20.75 8.68
CA ASN A 258 -33.79 20.21 8.60
C ASN A 258 -34.03 19.18 9.70
N THR A 259 -35.28 19.08 10.16
CA THR A 259 -35.71 18.01 11.05
C THR A 259 -36.71 17.10 10.32
N SER A 260 -36.68 15.83 10.65
CA SER A 260 -37.59 14.82 10.12
C SER A 260 -38.08 13.93 11.26
N PRO A 261 -39.24 13.26 11.12
CA PRO A 261 -39.71 12.31 12.12
C PRO A 261 -38.67 11.22 12.43
N ALA A 262 -38.69 10.70 13.65
CA ALA A 262 -37.81 9.61 14.05
C ALA A 262 -38.01 8.38 13.14
N VAL A 263 -36.91 7.71 12.81
CA VAL A 263 -36.95 6.49 11.99
C VAL A 263 -37.51 5.34 12.83
N LYS A 264 -38.57 4.69 12.33
CA LYS A 264 -39.18 3.55 13.00
C LYS A 264 -38.16 2.40 13.11
N GLY A 265 -37.91 1.92 14.33
CA GLY A 265 -36.95 0.85 14.59
C GLY A 265 -35.51 1.31 14.80
N ASP A 266 -35.25 2.62 14.85
CA ASP A 266 -33.94 3.15 15.23
C ASP A 266 -33.72 3.00 16.75
N ILE A 267 -32.60 2.38 17.12
CA ILE A 267 -32.23 2.14 18.52
C ILE A 267 -31.96 3.49 19.18
N ARG A 268 -32.53 3.78 20.35
CA ARG A 268 -32.34 5.12 20.95
C ARG A 268 -30.92 5.30 21.50
N HIS A 269 -30.40 4.30 22.22
CA HIS A 269 -29.10 4.37 22.87
C HIS A 269 -28.29 3.10 22.61
N SER A 270 -27.07 3.25 22.10
CA SER A 270 -26.15 2.13 21.86
C SER A 270 -24.76 2.45 22.39
N LEU A 271 -24.26 1.64 23.32
CA LEU A 271 -22.97 1.78 23.97
C LEU A 271 -22.39 0.40 24.24
N LEU A 272 -21.22 0.08 23.70
CA LEU A 272 -20.58 -1.23 23.91
C LEU A 272 -19.52 -1.13 25.01
N ASP A 273 -19.42 -2.16 25.85
CA ASP A 273 -18.27 -2.34 26.74
C ASP A 273 -17.13 -3.00 25.99
N ASN A 274 -15.94 -2.40 26.04
CA ASN A 274 -14.71 -2.91 25.41
C ASN A 274 -13.66 -3.36 26.44
N THR A 275 -14.03 -3.47 27.72
CA THR A 275 -13.09 -3.76 28.82
C THR A 275 -12.38 -5.10 28.61
N LYS A 276 -13.08 -6.10 28.06
CA LYS A 276 -12.53 -7.42 27.73
C LYS A 276 -11.39 -7.33 26.72
N LEU A 277 -11.59 -6.58 25.63
CA LEU A 277 -10.58 -6.41 24.58
C LEU A 277 -9.39 -5.59 25.09
N LYS A 278 -9.65 -4.44 25.74
CA LYS A 278 -8.61 -3.55 26.28
C LYS A 278 -7.61 -4.31 27.16
N ARG A 279 -8.10 -5.15 28.08
CA ARG A 279 -7.27 -5.94 29.00
C ARG A 279 -6.46 -7.03 28.30
N LYS A 280 -6.96 -7.58 27.19
CA LYS A 280 -6.33 -8.74 26.51
C LYS A 280 -5.17 -8.34 25.60
N ILE A 281 -5.23 -7.16 24.99
CA ILE A 281 -4.26 -6.71 23.98
C ILE A 281 -3.57 -5.38 24.34
N ASP A 282 -3.71 -4.93 25.58
CA ASP A 282 -3.19 -3.65 26.09
C ASP A 282 -3.45 -2.49 25.11
N TRP A 283 -4.74 -2.31 24.80
CA TRP A 283 -5.19 -1.32 23.83
C TRP A 283 -6.24 -0.42 24.45
N THR A 284 -6.25 0.84 24.06
CA THR A 284 -7.30 1.81 24.40
C THR A 284 -7.56 2.70 23.18
N PRO A 285 -8.81 3.14 22.94
CA PRO A 285 -9.10 4.17 21.95
C PRO A 285 -8.28 5.43 22.25
N LYS A 286 -7.53 5.91 21.27
CA LYS A 286 -6.62 7.04 21.41
C LYS A 286 -7.27 8.35 20.95
N TYR A 287 -8.17 8.30 19.98
CA TYR A 287 -8.74 9.51 19.37
C TYR A 287 -10.03 9.91 20.08
N SER A 288 -10.08 11.16 20.53
CA SER A 288 -11.35 11.76 20.93
C SER A 288 -12.26 11.97 19.71
N LEU A 289 -13.56 12.12 19.94
CA LEU A 289 -14.52 12.43 18.87
C LEU A 289 -14.11 13.68 18.08
N ASN A 290 -13.70 14.74 18.78
CA ASN A 290 -13.32 16.00 18.14
C ASN A 290 -12.07 15.85 17.25
N GLU A 291 -11.04 15.13 17.71
CA GLU A 291 -9.84 14.87 16.91
C GLU A 291 -10.16 14.01 15.67
N GLY A 292 -10.94 12.95 15.84
CA GLY A 292 -11.31 12.09 14.71
C GLY A 292 -12.19 12.81 13.70
N LEU A 293 -13.13 13.67 14.14
CA LEU A 293 -13.95 14.49 13.24
C LEU A 293 -13.11 15.50 12.45
N ASN A 294 -12.14 16.16 13.10
CA ASN A 294 -11.20 17.05 12.42
C ASN A 294 -10.38 16.32 11.35
N LEU A 295 -9.79 15.16 11.69
CA LEU A 295 -9.02 14.35 10.74
C LEU A 295 -9.89 13.87 9.57
N THR A 296 -11.13 13.48 9.85
CA THR A 296 -12.10 13.07 8.83
C THR A 296 -12.41 14.22 7.89
N TRP A 297 -12.80 15.37 8.43
CA TRP A 297 -13.17 16.54 7.64
C TRP A 297 -12.01 17.06 6.79
N HIS A 298 -10.81 17.20 7.34
CA HIS A 298 -9.64 17.68 6.61
C HIS A 298 -9.29 16.77 5.43
N LYS A 299 -9.34 15.45 5.62
CA LYS A 299 -8.99 14.51 4.57
C LYS A 299 -10.03 14.46 3.46
N GLU A 300 -11.32 14.59 3.80
CA GLU A 300 -12.38 14.73 2.79
C GLU A 300 -12.32 16.10 2.08
N TYR A 301 -11.92 17.17 2.77
CA TYR A 301 -11.71 18.47 2.14
C TYR A 301 -10.61 18.40 1.07
N GLU A 302 -9.48 17.76 1.39
CA GLU A 302 -8.37 17.56 0.44
C GLU A 302 -8.83 16.79 -0.80
N SER A 303 -9.49 15.64 -0.62
CA SER A 303 -10.00 14.81 -1.73
C SER A 303 -11.00 15.56 -2.62
N HIS A 304 -11.95 16.27 -2.01
CA HIS A 304 -12.94 17.10 -2.74
C HIS A 304 -12.28 18.25 -3.51
N SER A 305 -11.22 18.86 -2.95
CA SER A 305 -10.51 19.97 -3.60
C SER A 305 -9.73 19.52 -4.85
N GLU A 306 -9.16 18.31 -4.81
CA GLU A 306 -8.45 17.69 -5.92
C GLU A 306 -9.41 17.24 -7.02
N GLN A 307 -10.53 16.61 -6.64
CA GLN A 307 -11.58 16.22 -7.59
C GLN A 307 -12.15 17.45 -8.30
N LYS A 308 -12.49 18.54 -7.61
CA LYS A 308 -13.03 19.77 -8.23
C LYS A 308 -12.07 20.38 -9.26
N LYS A 309 -10.75 20.29 -9.03
CA LYS A 309 -9.73 20.70 -10.02
C LYS A 309 -9.72 19.80 -11.27
N GLN A 310 -10.00 18.51 -11.13
CA GLN A 310 -10.08 17.57 -12.26
C GLN A 310 -11.45 17.63 -12.98
N THR A 311 -12.57 17.77 -12.27
CA THR A 311 -13.92 17.84 -12.87
C THR A 311 -14.10 19.09 -13.71
N THR A 312 -13.41 20.20 -13.38
CA THR A 312 -13.45 21.43 -14.19
C THR A 312 -12.86 21.23 -15.60
N LYS A 313 -12.02 20.20 -15.82
CA LYS A 313 -11.50 19.84 -17.16
C LYS A 313 -12.37 18.82 -17.91
N ALA A 314 -13.22 18.06 -17.21
CA ALA A 314 -14.04 17.01 -17.80
C ALA A 314 -15.53 17.41 -17.95
N SER A 315 -16.03 18.34 -17.14
CA SER A 315 -17.45 18.75 -17.15
C SER A 315 -17.83 19.62 -18.35
N GLU A 316 -16.86 20.26 -19.02
CA GLU A 316 -17.10 20.94 -20.31
C GLU A 316 -17.35 19.95 -21.47
N ALA A 317 -16.96 18.67 -21.33
CA ALA A 317 -17.08 17.67 -22.40
C ALA A 317 -18.33 16.76 -22.26
N VAL A 318 -18.89 16.59 -21.07
CA VAL A 318 -19.89 15.51 -20.80
C VAL A 318 -21.32 16.04 -20.58
N ALA A 319 -21.54 17.35 -20.46
CA ALA A 319 -22.86 17.95 -20.23
C ALA A 319 -23.86 17.88 -21.42
N LYS A 320 -23.63 17.03 -22.44
CA LYS A 320 -24.44 17.01 -23.67
C LYS A 320 -25.10 15.69 -24.06
N ILE A 321 -25.07 14.64 -23.23
CA ILE A 321 -25.74 13.37 -23.57
C ILE A 321 -26.60 12.89 -22.40
N GLY A 322 -27.83 13.39 -22.35
CA GLY A 322 -28.84 12.97 -21.40
C GLY A 322 -29.30 11.54 -21.66
N LYS A 323 -29.41 10.75 -20.57
CA LYS A 323 -30.06 9.43 -20.53
C LYS A 323 -31.48 9.54 -21.06
N SER A 324 -31.69 9.11 -22.30
CA SER A 324 -32.97 9.19 -23.01
C SER A 324 -33.84 7.96 -22.75
N ASN A 325 -35.13 8.23 -22.52
CA ASN A 325 -36.24 7.31 -22.46
C ASN A 325 -36.41 6.59 -23.82
N ARG A 326 -35.68 5.48 -24.03
CA ARG A 326 -35.58 4.76 -25.33
C ARG A 326 -36.94 4.39 -25.93
N PHE A 327 -37.94 4.09 -25.10
CA PHE A 327 -39.29 3.78 -25.58
C PHE A 327 -40.00 5.00 -26.18
N GLY A 328 -39.87 6.17 -25.55
CA GLY A 328 -40.43 7.43 -26.05
C GLY A 328 -39.76 7.90 -27.35
N MET A 329 -38.46 7.70 -27.47
CA MET A 329 -37.70 8.04 -28.68
C MET A 329 -38.13 7.19 -29.89
N GLN A 330 -38.30 5.88 -29.69
CA GLN A 330 -38.77 4.96 -30.74
C GLN A 330 -40.19 5.26 -31.23
N LEU A 331 -41.07 5.75 -30.34
CA LEU A 331 -42.41 6.23 -30.71
C LEU A 331 -42.34 7.46 -31.61
N ILE A 332 -41.45 8.40 -31.31
CA ILE A 332 -41.23 9.60 -32.13
C ILE A 332 -40.69 9.21 -33.51
N GLU A 333 -39.71 8.31 -33.56
CA GLU A 333 -39.12 7.81 -34.82
C GLU A 333 -40.15 7.09 -35.68
N ASN A 334 -41.01 6.25 -35.08
CA ASN A 334 -42.11 5.59 -35.78
C ASN A 334 -43.14 6.61 -36.29
N GLY A 335 -43.43 7.66 -35.51
CA GLY A 335 -44.29 8.77 -35.92
C GLY A 335 -43.72 9.57 -37.11
N VAL A 336 -42.41 9.81 -37.16
CA VAL A 336 -41.73 10.43 -38.31
C VAL A 336 -41.82 9.53 -39.54
N LEU A 337 -41.58 8.23 -39.38
CA LEU A 337 -41.72 7.26 -40.46
C LEU A 337 -43.15 7.24 -41.01
N PHE A 338 -44.15 7.24 -40.14
CA PHE A 338 -45.55 7.35 -40.52
C PHE A 338 -45.85 8.62 -41.33
N ALA A 339 -45.34 9.78 -40.90
CA ALA A 339 -45.53 11.05 -41.61
C ALA A 339 -44.94 11.03 -43.03
N ILE A 340 -43.77 10.41 -43.21
CA ILE A 340 -43.14 10.24 -44.52
C ILE A 340 -44.03 9.38 -45.43
N PHE A 341 -44.51 8.24 -44.94
CA PHE A 341 -45.36 7.35 -45.71
C PHE A 341 -46.76 7.93 -45.97
N LEU A 342 -47.28 8.77 -45.07
CA LEU A 342 -48.51 9.52 -45.27
C LEU A 342 -48.38 10.55 -46.40
N VAL A 343 -47.31 11.34 -46.42
CA VAL A 343 -47.03 12.29 -47.51
C VAL A 343 -46.85 11.54 -48.83
N LEU A 344 -46.11 10.44 -48.81
CA LEU A 344 -45.87 9.65 -50.01
C LEU A 344 -47.16 9.03 -50.56
N ALA A 345 -48.07 8.57 -49.70
CA ALA A 345 -49.38 8.06 -50.08
C ALA A 345 -50.30 9.15 -50.67
N LEU A 346 -50.09 10.43 -50.33
CA LEU A 346 -50.85 11.55 -50.89
C LEU A 346 -50.28 12.05 -52.23
N VAL A 347 -48.97 11.92 -52.44
CA VAL A 347 -48.27 12.46 -53.62
C VAL A 347 -48.20 11.44 -54.76
N VAL A 348 -48.11 10.15 -54.46
CA VAL A 348 -47.97 9.08 -55.47
C VAL A 348 -49.36 8.59 -55.90
N PRO A 349 -49.75 8.76 -57.19
CA PRO A 349 -51.02 8.24 -57.69
C PRO A 349 -51.04 6.70 -57.59
N THR A 350 -52.11 6.16 -57.02
CA THR A 350 -52.33 4.71 -56.82
C THR A 350 -52.30 3.88 -58.11
N ASN A 351 -52.34 4.51 -59.28
CA ASN A 351 -52.32 3.86 -60.59
C ASN A 351 -50.89 3.56 -61.12
N LEU A 352 -49.83 4.06 -60.48
CA LEU A 352 -48.44 3.94 -60.97
C LEU A 352 -47.63 2.82 -60.31
N VAL A 353 -48.04 2.33 -59.13
CA VAL A 353 -47.30 1.30 -58.38
C VAL A 353 -48.29 0.31 -57.75
N PRO A 354 -48.26 -0.99 -58.09
CA PRO A 354 -49.16 -2.01 -57.50
C PRO A 354 -48.75 -2.45 -56.09
N VAL A 355 -47.98 -1.63 -55.38
CA VAL A 355 -47.41 -1.96 -54.06
C VAL A 355 -48.19 -1.26 -52.97
N ASP A 356 -48.54 -2.03 -51.94
CA ASP A 356 -49.18 -1.52 -50.74
C ASP A 356 -48.17 -0.76 -49.86
N MET A 357 -48.21 0.58 -49.94
CA MET A 357 -47.29 1.45 -49.21
C MET A 357 -47.45 1.34 -47.69
N TRP A 358 -48.64 1.00 -47.19
CA TRP A 358 -48.87 0.81 -45.76
C TRP A 358 -48.26 -0.49 -45.26
N LEU A 359 -48.31 -1.55 -46.07
CA LEU A 359 -47.58 -2.78 -45.79
C LEU A 359 -46.07 -2.55 -45.73
N VAL A 360 -45.52 -1.75 -46.67
CA VAL A 360 -44.09 -1.38 -46.66
C VAL A 360 -43.73 -0.64 -45.37
N TYR A 361 -44.53 0.36 -44.96
CA TYR A 361 -44.34 1.07 -43.69
C TYR A 361 -44.29 0.11 -42.49
N ILE A 362 -45.24 -0.84 -42.40
CA ILE A 362 -45.30 -1.82 -41.29
C ILE A 362 -44.06 -2.71 -41.28
N LEU A 363 -43.57 -3.13 -42.45
CA LEU A 363 -42.34 -3.92 -42.58
C LEU A 363 -41.12 -3.13 -42.08
N PHE A 364 -40.98 -1.86 -42.47
CA PHE A 364 -39.90 -1.00 -41.97
C PHE A 364 -39.99 -0.77 -40.47
N ALA A 365 -41.19 -0.52 -39.94
CA ALA A 365 -41.40 -0.34 -38.51
C ALA A 365 -41.04 -1.60 -37.71
N GLY A 366 -41.39 -2.79 -38.22
CA GLY A 366 -41.01 -4.07 -37.61
C GLY A 366 -39.52 -4.38 -37.69
N LEU A 367 -38.89 -4.10 -38.84
CA LEU A 367 -37.46 -4.32 -39.04
C LEU A 367 -36.58 -3.42 -38.16
N LEU A 368 -36.94 -2.14 -38.04
CA LEU A 368 -36.14 -1.16 -37.30
C LEU A 368 -36.44 -1.24 -35.80
N PHE A 369 -37.72 -1.26 -35.43
CA PHE A 369 -38.15 -0.95 -34.07
C PHE A 369 -38.80 -2.12 -33.32
N GLY A 370 -38.98 -3.29 -33.94
CA GLY A 370 -39.47 -4.51 -33.28
C GLY A 370 -40.99 -4.65 -33.25
N LYS A 371 -41.49 -5.68 -32.54
CA LYS A 371 -42.89 -6.12 -32.65
C LYS A 371 -43.93 -5.10 -32.16
N TYR A 372 -43.63 -4.38 -31.08
CA TYR A 372 -44.58 -3.42 -30.50
C TYR A 372 -44.82 -2.22 -31.43
N GLN A 373 -43.77 -1.72 -32.05
CA GLN A 373 -43.87 -0.61 -33.00
C GLN A 373 -44.51 -1.03 -34.32
N ALA A 374 -44.29 -2.28 -34.76
CA ALA A 374 -45.01 -2.86 -35.91
C ALA A 374 -46.52 -2.96 -35.67
N MET A 375 -46.96 -3.29 -34.44
CA MET A 375 -48.37 -3.30 -34.09
C MET A 375 -48.98 -1.89 -34.09
N ILE A 376 -48.26 -0.91 -33.55
CA ILE A 376 -48.67 0.51 -33.57
C ILE A 376 -48.74 1.00 -35.02
N ALA A 377 -47.75 0.67 -35.85
CA ALA A 377 -47.74 0.99 -37.28
C ALA A 377 -48.93 0.37 -38.01
N SER A 378 -49.29 -0.88 -37.69
CA SER A 378 -50.46 -1.56 -38.26
C SER A 378 -51.77 -0.86 -37.88
N ALA A 379 -51.92 -0.42 -36.62
CA ALA A 379 -53.09 0.33 -36.17
C ALA A 379 -53.20 1.72 -36.82
N LEU A 380 -52.08 2.43 -36.98
CA LEU A 380 -52.02 3.73 -37.66
C LEU A 380 -52.37 3.60 -39.15
N ALA A 381 -51.82 2.61 -39.84
CA ALA A 381 -52.12 2.34 -41.24
C ALA A 381 -53.62 2.08 -41.47
N VAL A 382 -54.23 1.22 -40.66
CA VAL A 382 -55.67 0.91 -40.78
C VAL A 382 -56.55 2.10 -40.41
N SER A 383 -56.11 2.94 -39.48
CA SER A 383 -56.82 4.17 -39.11
C SER A 383 -56.87 5.17 -40.29
N VAL A 384 -55.79 5.28 -41.08
CA VAL A 384 -55.79 6.13 -42.30
C VAL A 384 -56.69 5.53 -43.38
N ILE A 385 -56.65 4.22 -43.59
CA ILE A 385 -57.53 3.54 -44.56
C ILE A 385 -59.01 3.72 -44.17
N ALA A 386 -59.34 3.59 -42.88
CA ALA A 386 -60.70 3.83 -42.39
C ALA A 386 -61.13 5.30 -42.60
N PHE A 387 -60.24 6.26 -42.28
CA PHE A 387 -60.52 7.69 -42.44
C PHE A 387 -60.77 8.10 -43.90
N THR A 388 -59.95 7.60 -44.83
CA THR A 388 -60.12 7.87 -46.27
C THR A 388 -61.44 7.30 -46.81
N GLN A 389 -61.87 6.13 -46.34
CA GLN A 389 -63.16 5.55 -46.71
C GLN A 389 -64.35 6.35 -46.18
N VAL A 390 -64.26 6.90 -44.96
CA VAL A 390 -65.30 7.81 -44.41
C VAL A 390 -65.38 9.09 -45.24
N GLN A 391 -64.24 9.70 -45.60
CA GLN A 391 -64.23 10.91 -46.43
C GLN A 391 -64.84 10.68 -47.82
N ASN A 392 -64.69 9.48 -48.37
CA ASN A 392 -65.28 9.10 -49.66
C ASN A 392 -66.80 8.79 -49.56
N GLY A 393 -67.45 9.10 -48.44
CA GLY A 393 -68.91 9.04 -48.28
C GLY A 393 -69.46 7.73 -47.71
N ARG A 394 -68.61 6.81 -47.22
CA ARG A 394 -69.08 5.60 -46.53
C ARG A 394 -69.45 5.91 -45.08
N GLY A 395 -70.62 5.45 -44.64
CA GLY A 395 -71.05 5.58 -43.26
C GLY A 395 -70.21 4.72 -42.31
N PHE A 396 -69.96 5.21 -41.09
CA PHE A 396 -69.13 4.52 -40.08
C PHE A 396 -69.63 3.10 -39.75
N THR A 397 -70.95 2.88 -39.77
CA THR A 397 -71.57 1.55 -39.57
C THR A 397 -71.28 0.57 -40.70
N SER A 398 -71.04 1.06 -41.92
CA SER A 398 -70.72 0.22 -43.09
C SER A 398 -69.27 -0.25 -43.10
N LEU A 399 -68.36 0.46 -42.41
CA LEU A 399 -66.94 0.12 -42.32
C LEU A 399 -66.69 -1.12 -41.46
N ILE A 400 -67.46 -1.26 -40.38
CA ILE A 400 -67.36 -2.41 -39.47
C ILE A 400 -67.96 -3.67 -40.13
N ALA A 401 -68.91 -3.50 -41.05
CA ALA A 401 -69.51 -4.59 -41.82
C ALA A 401 -68.69 -4.97 -43.08
N ASP A 402 -67.66 -4.21 -43.44
CA ASP A 402 -66.80 -4.49 -44.59
C ASP A 402 -65.74 -5.53 -44.22
N ASN A 403 -65.99 -6.78 -44.63
CA ASN A 403 -65.06 -7.89 -44.41
C ASN A 403 -63.67 -7.64 -45.02
N SER A 404 -63.54 -6.78 -46.04
CA SER A 404 -62.25 -6.50 -46.67
C SER A 404 -61.30 -5.71 -45.75
N LEU A 405 -61.83 -4.75 -44.98
CA LEU A 405 -61.04 -3.96 -44.03
C LEU A 405 -60.52 -4.84 -42.88
N LEU A 406 -61.37 -5.75 -42.39
CA LEU A 406 -61.00 -6.71 -41.36
C LEU A 406 -59.89 -7.66 -41.84
N VAL A 407 -60.01 -8.19 -43.07
CA VAL A 407 -58.98 -9.05 -43.67
C VAL A 407 -57.64 -8.31 -43.82
N THR A 408 -57.66 -7.07 -44.31
CA THR A 408 -56.44 -6.25 -44.45
C THR A 408 -55.80 -5.95 -43.10
N PHE A 409 -56.59 -5.61 -42.08
CA PHE A 409 -56.08 -5.39 -40.72
C PHE A 409 -55.44 -6.65 -40.15
N SER A 410 -56.10 -7.81 -40.27
CA SER A 410 -55.53 -9.09 -39.82
C SER A 410 -54.23 -9.41 -40.54
N LEU A 411 -54.16 -9.20 -41.86
CA LEU A 411 -52.96 -9.44 -42.65
C LEU A 411 -51.79 -8.54 -42.21
N TYR A 412 -52.03 -7.24 -42.03
CA TYR A 412 -51.04 -6.27 -41.56
C TYR A 412 -50.52 -6.61 -40.17
N LEU A 413 -51.42 -6.95 -39.24
CA LEU A 413 -51.05 -7.32 -37.88
C LEU A 413 -50.22 -8.60 -37.86
N ILE A 414 -50.59 -9.63 -38.63
CA ILE A 414 -49.83 -10.88 -38.72
C ILE A 414 -48.43 -10.62 -39.29
N ILE A 415 -48.34 -9.89 -40.40
CA ILE A 415 -47.04 -9.62 -41.06
C ILE A 415 -46.14 -8.77 -40.15
N GLY A 416 -46.67 -7.69 -39.58
CA GLY A 416 -45.94 -6.83 -38.65
C GLY A 416 -45.47 -7.59 -37.40
N PHE A 417 -46.33 -8.45 -36.85
CA PHE A 417 -45.99 -9.26 -35.69
C PHE A 417 -44.90 -10.29 -35.99
N VAL A 418 -45.01 -11.03 -37.10
CA VAL A 418 -44.00 -12.05 -37.48
C VAL A 418 -42.64 -11.41 -37.73
N VAL A 419 -42.59 -10.33 -38.51
CA VAL A 419 -41.33 -9.64 -38.83
C VAL A 419 -40.72 -9.01 -37.58
N GLY A 420 -41.52 -8.30 -36.80
CA GLY A 420 -41.05 -7.70 -35.55
C GLY A 420 -40.58 -8.74 -34.52
N TYR A 421 -41.26 -9.89 -34.44
CA TYR A 421 -40.87 -10.99 -33.56
C TYR A 421 -39.54 -11.62 -33.96
N ILE A 422 -39.28 -11.83 -35.25
CA ILE A 422 -38.01 -12.36 -35.75
C ILE A 422 -36.85 -11.41 -35.40
N VAL A 423 -37.07 -10.10 -35.54
CA VAL A 423 -36.07 -9.07 -35.22
C VAL A 423 -35.78 -9.04 -33.73
N ASP A 424 -36.83 -9.03 -32.89
CA ASP A 424 -36.68 -9.03 -31.43
C ASP A 424 -35.97 -10.30 -30.95
N ARG A 425 -36.30 -11.46 -31.53
CA ARG A 425 -35.62 -12.72 -31.24
C ARG A 425 -34.14 -12.67 -31.58
N ARG A 426 -33.77 -12.15 -32.76
CA ARG A 426 -32.36 -11.96 -33.14
C ARG A 426 -31.62 -11.00 -32.21
N LYS A 427 -32.27 -9.91 -31.78
CA LYS A 427 -31.69 -8.96 -30.81
C LYS A 427 -31.40 -9.64 -29.47
N ILE A 428 -32.31 -10.50 -29.01
CA ILE A 428 -32.12 -11.30 -27.79
C ILE A 428 -30.97 -12.30 -27.96
N GLU A 429 -30.94 -13.06 -29.05
CA GLU A 429 -29.84 -14.00 -29.34
C GLU A 429 -28.49 -13.30 -29.41
N LEU A 430 -28.42 -12.10 -30.00
CA LEU A 430 -27.21 -11.29 -30.04
C LEU A 430 -26.77 -10.81 -28.65
N ALA A 431 -27.71 -10.36 -27.81
CA ALA A 431 -27.42 -9.94 -26.45
C ALA A 431 -26.85 -11.08 -25.60
N TYR A 432 -27.42 -12.29 -25.74
CA TYR A 432 -26.87 -13.48 -25.08
C TYR A 432 -25.46 -13.82 -25.56
N ALA A 433 -25.18 -13.72 -26.86
CA ALA A 433 -23.84 -13.97 -27.40
C ALA A 433 -22.82 -12.92 -26.94
N GLU A 434 -23.23 -11.65 -26.80
CA GLU A 434 -22.39 -10.59 -26.23
C GLU A 434 -22.10 -10.85 -24.74
N GLU A 435 -23.10 -11.27 -23.97
CA GLU A 435 -22.91 -11.65 -22.55
C GLU A 435 -21.94 -12.82 -22.41
N GLU A 436 -22.09 -13.87 -23.22
CA GLU A 436 -21.19 -15.03 -23.22
C GLU A 436 -19.75 -14.65 -23.59
N LYS A 437 -19.58 -13.73 -24.55
CA LYS A 437 -18.28 -13.18 -24.91
C LYS A 437 -17.62 -12.45 -23.74
N VAL A 438 -18.36 -11.59 -23.04
CA VAL A 438 -17.85 -10.83 -21.87
C VAL A 438 -17.41 -11.79 -20.76
N ILE A 439 -18.18 -12.85 -20.50
CA ILE A 439 -17.81 -13.88 -19.51
C ILE A 439 -16.51 -14.59 -19.92
N ALA A 440 -16.37 -14.93 -21.20
CA ALA A 440 -15.18 -15.59 -21.72
C ALA A 440 -13.93 -14.69 -21.64
N GLU A 441 -14.06 -13.41 -21.98
CA GLU A 441 -12.99 -12.40 -21.84
C GLU A 441 -12.55 -12.25 -20.37
N GLY A 442 -13.50 -12.13 -19.44
CA GLY A 442 -13.20 -12.08 -18.01
C GLY A 442 -12.45 -13.32 -17.50
N LYS A 443 -12.81 -14.51 -18.00
CA LYS A 443 -12.10 -15.76 -17.67
C LYS A 443 -10.67 -15.78 -18.21
N LEU A 444 -10.43 -15.23 -19.40
CA LEU A 444 -9.08 -15.13 -19.97
C LEU A 444 -8.21 -14.17 -19.15
N ASP A 445 -8.74 -13.02 -18.78
CA ASP A 445 -8.05 -12.03 -17.95
C ASP A 445 -7.69 -12.62 -16.58
N PHE A 446 -8.62 -13.33 -15.95
CA PHE A 446 -8.39 -14.08 -14.72
C PHE A 446 -7.24 -15.08 -14.85
N MET A 447 -7.25 -15.91 -15.90
CA MET A 447 -6.20 -16.92 -16.11
C MET A 447 -4.84 -16.28 -16.35
N THR A 448 -4.81 -15.16 -17.07
CA THR A 448 -3.59 -14.40 -17.35
C THR A 448 -3.00 -13.81 -16.06
N SER A 449 -3.85 -13.22 -15.23
CA SER A 449 -3.46 -12.71 -13.90
C SER A 449 -2.84 -13.79 -13.01
N ILE A 450 -3.48 -14.96 -12.91
CA ILE A 450 -2.92 -16.09 -12.14
C ILE A 450 -1.59 -16.57 -12.70
N TYR A 451 -1.45 -16.61 -14.03
CA TYR A 451 -0.20 -17.01 -14.67
C TYR A 451 0.94 -16.05 -14.34
N GLU A 452 0.71 -14.75 -14.43
CA GLU A 452 1.69 -13.72 -14.09
C GLU A 452 2.09 -13.78 -12.61
N ASP A 453 1.10 -13.89 -11.72
CA ASP A 453 1.34 -14.03 -10.27
C ASP A 453 2.17 -15.26 -9.94
N THR A 454 1.86 -16.40 -10.58
CA THR A 454 2.60 -17.65 -10.38
C THR A 454 4.03 -17.53 -10.88
N ARG A 455 4.23 -16.82 -12.01
CA ARG A 455 5.57 -16.58 -12.57
C ARG A 455 6.41 -15.72 -11.62
N GLU A 456 5.84 -14.63 -11.09
CA GLU A 456 6.54 -13.76 -10.13
C GLU A 456 6.97 -14.52 -8.86
N ILE A 457 6.07 -15.33 -8.28
CA ILE A 457 6.39 -16.16 -7.11
C ILE A 457 7.51 -17.15 -7.44
N LYS A 458 7.46 -17.76 -8.64
CA LYS A 458 8.49 -18.71 -9.07
C LYS A 458 9.85 -18.03 -9.20
N ASP A 459 9.90 -16.84 -9.78
CA ASP A 459 11.13 -16.05 -9.92
C ASP A 459 11.68 -15.65 -8.54
N GLU A 460 10.82 -15.25 -7.60
CA GLU A 460 11.20 -14.93 -6.22
C GLU A 460 11.76 -16.16 -5.48
N LEU A 461 11.09 -17.31 -5.56
CA LEU A 461 11.55 -18.56 -4.95
C LEU A 461 12.85 -19.06 -5.57
N GLN A 462 12.99 -18.97 -6.89
CA GLN A 462 14.23 -19.32 -7.58
C GLN A 462 15.39 -18.45 -7.10
N THR A 463 15.15 -17.15 -6.94
CA THR A 463 16.11 -16.20 -6.39
C THR A 463 16.49 -16.60 -4.96
N GLN A 464 15.52 -16.89 -4.09
CA GLN A 464 15.78 -17.33 -2.71
C GLN A 464 16.59 -18.63 -2.66
N ILE A 465 16.28 -19.62 -3.51
CA ILE A 465 17.03 -20.89 -3.58
C ILE A 465 18.48 -20.65 -4.02
N LEU A 466 18.69 -19.86 -5.08
CA LEU A 466 20.02 -19.48 -5.57
C LEU A 466 20.89 -18.79 -4.52
N TYR A 467 20.28 -18.02 -3.59
CA TYR A 467 21.01 -17.32 -2.55
C TYR A 467 21.04 -18.04 -1.18
N ALA A 468 20.28 -19.11 -0.98
CA ALA A 468 20.18 -19.83 0.30
C ALA A 468 21.36 -20.79 0.54
N GLU A 469 21.84 -21.49 -0.49
CA GLU A 469 22.85 -22.57 -0.37
C GLU A 469 24.24 -22.08 0.08
N ASP A 470 24.51 -20.77 0.02
CA ASP A 470 25.86 -20.24 0.19
C ASP A 470 26.03 -19.38 1.47
N SER A 471 25.01 -19.29 2.33
CA SER A 471 25.02 -18.37 3.48
C SER A 471 26.10 -18.69 4.53
N ILE A 472 26.30 -19.97 4.87
CA ILE A 472 27.34 -20.40 5.82
C ILE A 472 28.74 -20.29 5.20
N GLY A 473 28.88 -20.69 3.93
CA GLY A 473 30.15 -20.57 3.19
C GLY A 473 30.60 -19.12 3.06
N LYS A 474 29.67 -18.21 2.73
CA LYS A 474 29.89 -16.76 2.68
C LYS A 474 30.31 -16.19 4.02
N VAL A 475 29.66 -16.58 5.13
CA VAL A 475 30.05 -16.13 6.47
C VAL A 475 31.43 -16.66 6.86
N TYR A 476 31.74 -17.93 6.59
CA TYR A 476 33.06 -18.50 6.86
C TYR A 476 34.16 -17.79 6.04
N GLN A 477 33.92 -17.57 4.74
CA GLN A 477 34.86 -16.87 3.88
C GLN A 477 35.04 -15.41 4.33
N ALA A 478 33.97 -14.72 4.74
CA ALA A 478 34.03 -13.37 5.29
C ALA A 478 34.83 -13.32 6.60
N VAL A 479 34.64 -14.28 7.50
CA VAL A 479 35.44 -14.38 8.74
C VAL A 479 36.91 -14.59 8.42
N LYS A 480 37.21 -15.50 7.48
CA LYS A 480 38.59 -15.80 7.05
C LYS A 480 39.25 -14.59 6.37
N ASP A 481 38.54 -13.90 5.50
CA ASP A 481 39.01 -12.70 4.81
C ASP A 481 39.20 -11.51 5.77
N LEU A 482 38.70 -11.58 7.01
CA LEU A 482 38.85 -10.54 8.03
C LEU A 482 39.84 -10.91 9.15
N ASP A 483 40.40 -12.13 9.15
CA ASP A 483 41.23 -12.62 10.26
C ASP A 483 42.70 -12.18 10.15
N TYR A 484 42.93 -10.88 10.38
CA TYR A 484 44.25 -10.27 10.37
C TYR A 484 44.62 -9.67 11.73
N LEU A 485 45.92 -9.67 12.03
CA LEU A 485 46.49 -9.16 13.29
C LEU A 485 46.75 -7.66 13.29
N GLU A 486 46.74 -7.00 12.13
CA GLU A 486 46.93 -5.55 12.01
C GLU A 486 45.60 -4.89 11.59
N PRO A 487 45.11 -3.86 12.31
CA PRO A 487 43.84 -3.19 12.01
C PRO A 487 43.74 -2.62 10.59
N GLU A 488 44.87 -2.18 10.02
CA GLU A 488 44.92 -1.62 8.66
C GLU A 488 44.58 -2.67 7.60
N ASP A 489 45.09 -3.89 7.77
CA ASP A 489 44.77 -5.02 6.89
C ASP A 489 43.30 -5.41 7.04
N VAL A 490 42.75 -5.36 8.26
CA VAL A 490 41.32 -5.61 8.50
C VAL A 490 40.46 -4.58 7.77
N PHE A 491 40.80 -3.29 7.81
CA PHE A 491 40.04 -2.25 7.10
C PHE A 491 40.09 -2.40 5.57
N SER A 492 41.25 -2.75 5.02
CA SER A 492 41.39 -2.99 3.57
C SER A 492 40.54 -4.18 3.11
N ASN A 493 40.68 -5.34 3.77
CA ASN A 493 39.93 -6.55 3.39
C ASN A 493 38.42 -6.47 3.74
N ALA A 494 38.03 -5.58 4.65
CA ALA A 494 36.64 -5.32 4.95
C ALA A 494 35.87 -4.73 3.77
N ILE A 495 36.51 -3.90 2.94
CA ILE A 495 35.90 -3.41 1.70
C ILE A 495 35.59 -4.58 0.78
N ASP A 496 36.57 -5.44 0.50
CA ASP A 496 36.40 -6.59 -0.41
C ASP A 496 35.29 -7.54 0.09
N THR A 497 35.22 -7.74 1.41
CA THR A 497 34.16 -8.55 2.03
C THR A 497 32.78 -7.91 1.84
N LEU A 498 32.66 -6.60 2.06
CA LEU A 498 31.42 -5.85 1.82
C LEU A 498 31.00 -5.92 0.35
N GLU A 499 31.95 -5.79 -0.58
CA GLU A 499 31.66 -5.85 -2.02
C GLU A 499 31.15 -7.22 -2.46
N LYS A 500 31.79 -8.29 -1.98
CA LYS A 500 31.39 -9.67 -2.27
C LYS A 500 30.01 -10.00 -1.71
N LEU A 501 29.72 -9.61 -0.46
CA LEU A 501 28.48 -9.96 0.23
C LEU A 501 27.28 -9.12 -0.22
N LEU A 502 27.50 -7.85 -0.56
CA LEU A 502 26.44 -6.90 -0.91
C LEU A 502 26.30 -6.69 -2.43
N HIS A 503 27.16 -7.33 -3.23
CA HIS A 503 27.18 -7.24 -4.69
C HIS A 503 27.16 -5.79 -5.20
N HIS A 504 27.97 -4.94 -4.55
CA HIS A 504 28.08 -3.51 -4.82
C HIS A 504 29.53 -3.06 -4.61
N ASN A 505 30.00 -2.02 -5.32
CA ASN A 505 31.43 -1.69 -5.40
C ASN A 505 31.75 -0.22 -5.11
N ARG A 506 30.95 0.42 -4.25
CA ARG A 506 31.13 1.83 -3.84
C ARG A 506 31.03 1.98 -2.32
N PHE A 507 31.96 1.35 -1.62
CA PHE A 507 32.09 1.42 -0.17
C PHE A 507 33.33 2.22 0.24
N ALA A 508 33.24 2.85 1.41
CA ALA A 508 34.37 3.51 2.06
C ALA A 508 34.31 3.27 3.56
N ILE A 509 35.48 3.12 4.19
CA ILE A 509 35.61 3.01 5.64
C ILE A 509 36.41 4.20 6.13
N TYR A 510 35.83 4.93 7.08
CA TYR A 510 36.46 6.06 7.75
C TYR A 510 36.75 5.72 9.21
N GLN A 511 37.87 6.20 9.75
CA GLN A 511 38.18 6.14 11.17
C GLN A 511 37.83 7.47 11.84
N VAL A 512 37.27 7.38 13.05
CA VAL A 512 36.90 8.55 13.86
C VAL A 512 38.13 9.05 14.63
N SER A 513 38.37 10.36 14.60
CA SER A 513 39.43 10.99 15.38
C SER A 513 39.14 10.95 16.89
N GLN A 514 40.18 11.12 17.74
CA GLN A 514 40.02 11.07 19.20
C GLN A 514 39.03 12.10 19.76
N ASP A 515 38.95 13.28 19.13
CA ASP A 515 38.02 14.37 19.45
C ASP A 515 36.64 14.20 18.78
N GLY A 516 36.46 13.19 17.93
CA GLY A 516 35.21 12.90 17.23
C GLY A 516 34.81 13.92 16.15
N MET A 517 35.63 14.94 15.90
CA MET A 517 35.29 16.03 14.97
C MET A 517 35.61 15.71 13.50
N TYR A 518 36.50 14.76 13.26
CA TYR A 518 36.99 14.43 11.93
C TYR A 518 36.94 12.93 11.66
N LEU A 519 36.68 12.60 10.40
CA LEU A 519 36.75 11.27 9.84
C LEU A 519 37.92 11.19 8.87
N ARG A 520 38.69 10.11 8.93
CA ARG A 520 39.80 9.86 8.00
C ARG A 520 39.56 8.62 7.20
N LEU A 521 39.74 8.71 5.89
CA LEU A 521 39.55 7.58 5.00
C LEU A 521 40.62 6.51 5.28
N MET A 522 40.21 5.29 5.61
CA MET A 522 41.11 4.15 5.85
C MET A 522 41.15 3.20 4.66
N ALA A 523 40.00 2.94 4.04
CA ALA A 523 39.88 2.06 2.90
C ALA A 523 38.71 2.51 2.01
N ARG A 524 38.78 2.19 0.72
CA ARG A 524 37.71 2.45 -0.25
C ARG A 524 37.72 1.42 -1.38
N SER A 525 36.57 1.27 -2.01
CA SER A 525 36.42 0.59 -3.29
C SER A 525 37.26 1.23 -4.39
N THR A 526 37.73 0.41 -5.33
CA THR A 526 38.60 0.80 -6.45
C THR A 526 37.85 1.09 -7.75
N SER A 527 36.52 1.23 -7.70
CA SER A 527 35.68 1.46 -8.87
C SER A 527 36.04 2.76 -9.63
N ALA A 528 35.96 2.70 -10.95
CA ALA A 528 36.31 3.83 -11.82
C ALA A 528 35.41 5.05 -11.54
N GLY A 529 36.02 6.24 -11.37
CA GLY A 529 35.30 7.47 -11.06
C GLY A 529 34.82 7.60 -9.61
N PHE A 530 35.24 6.71 -8.70
CA PHE A 530 34.93 6.79 -7.27
C PHE A 530 36.09 7.41 -6.48
N THR A 531 36.16 8.73 -6.49
CA THR A 531 37.13 9.53 -5.72
C THR A 531 36.47 10.15 -4.50
N LEU A 532 37.07 9.99 -3.33
CA LEU A 532 36.55 10.48 -2.07
C LEU A 532 37.59 11.35 -1.35
N PRO A 533 37.15 12.35 -0.56
CA PRO A 533 38.06 13.16 0.25
C PRO A 533 38.73 12.33 1.34
N HIS A 534 40.04 12.55 1.55
CA HIS A 534 40.82 11.83 2.56
C HIS A 534 40.43 12.16 4.01
N SER A 535 39.80 13.32 4.24
CA SER A 535 39.34 13.78 5.54
C SER A 535 37.98 14.46 5.41
N LEU A 536 37.07 14.17 6.35
CA LEU A 536 35.72 14.71 6.41
C LEU A 536 35.42 15.28 7.80
N GLN A 537 34.54 16.27 7.89
CA GLN A 537 34.04 16.81 9.16
C GLN A 537 32.75 16.09 9.59
N THR A 538 32.60 15.83 10.88
CA THR A 538 31.43 15.11 11.43
C THR A 538 30.28 16.03 11.80
N VAL A 539 30.54 17.32 12.00
CA VAL A 539 29.54 18.29 12.48
C VAL A 539 28.43 18.49 11.44
N ASN A 540 27.18 18.28 11.85
CA ASN A 540 25.97 18.41 11.01
C ASN A 540 25.91 17.52 9.76
N THR A 541 26.69 16.44 9.69
CA THR A 541 26.64 15.48 8.57
C THR A 541 25.94 14.18 8.98
N LEU A 542 25.59 13.34 7.98
CA LEU A 542 25.06 11.98 8.21
C LEU A 542 25.98 11.18 9.15
N PHE A 543 27.29 11.35 8.99
CA PHE A 543 28.31 10.72 9.82
C PHE A 543 28.22 11.11 11.30
N GLY A 544 27.95 12.38 11.59
CA GLY A 544 27.76 12.86 12.97
C GLY A 544 26.49 12.31 13.65
N LYS A 545 25.46 11.93 12.87
CA LYS A 545 24.30 11.21 13.40
C LYS A 545 24.68 9.77 13.74
N VAL A 546 25.37 9.07 12.84
CA VAL A 546 25.84 7.69 13.07
C VAL A 546 26.71 7.56 14.31
N ILE A 547 27.65 8.50 14.52
CA ILE A 547 28.55 8.47 15.69
C ILE A 547 27.78 8.69 17.00
N ARG A 548 26.72 9.51 16.99
CA ARG A 548 25.91 9.85 18.17
C ARG A 548 24.88 8.77 18.49
N ASP A 549 24.20 8.29 17.46
CA ASP A 549 23.04 7.43 17.59
C ASP A 549 23.42 5.94 17.54
N GLN A 550 24.67 5.60 17.20
CA GLN A 550 25.19 4.22 17.19
C GLN A 550 24.33 3.27 16.36
N THR A 551 23.75 3.78 15.26
CA THR A 551 22.85 3.04 14.40
C THR A 551 23.11 3.32 12.93
N VAL A 552 22.77 2.35 12.08
CA VAL A 552 22.80 2.51 10.62
C VAL A 552 21.83 3.63 10.23
N THR A 553 22.36 4.69 9.62
CA THR A 553 21.59 5.87 9.24
C THR A 553 21.58 6.03 7.73
N PHE A 554 20.40 6.29 7.16
CA PHE A 554 20.19 6.46 5.73
C PHE A 554 20.09 7.93 5.35
N ASN A 555 20.55 8.27 4.14
CA ASN A 555 20.37 9.59 3.54
C ASN A 555 18.91 9.77 3.09
N LYS A 556 18.04 10.16 4.04
CA LYS A 556 16.62 10.43 3.79
C LYS A 556 16.40 11.72 3.00
N ASP A 557 17.35 12.64 3.07
CA ASP A 557 17.25 13.98 2.46
C ASP A 557 17.71 13.98 0.99
N LEU A 558 18.15 12.84 0.47
CA LEU A 558 18.61 12.62 -0.92
C LEU A 558 19.64 13.65 -1.40
N GLN A 559 20.47 14.13 -0.48
CA GLN A 559 21.52 15.09 -0.79
C GLN A 559 22.56 14.45 -1.71
N SER A 560 22.87 15.12 -2.81
CA SER A 560 23.97 14.77 -3.71
C SER A 560 25.30 14.79 -2.93
N GLU A 561 26.21 13.86 -3.23
CA GLU A 561 27.55 13.72 -2.59
C GLU A 561 27.59 13.13 -1.16
N THR A 562 26.43 12.82 -0.55
CA THR A 562 26.38 12.05 0.71
C THR A 562 26.11 10.58 0.46
N PRO A 563 26.71 9.65 1.24
CA PRO A 563 26.48 8.23 1.04
C PRO A 563 25.02 7.86 1.25
N THR A 564 24.52 6.88 0.50
CA THR A 564 23.16 6.34 0.62
C THR A 564 22.88 5.88 2.05
N PHE A 565 23.86 5.25 2.69
CA PHE A 565 23.83 5.00 4.12
C PHE A 565 25.23 5.06 4.74
N ALA A 566 25.27 5.31 6.05
CA ALA A 566 26.46 5.19 6.87
C ALA A 566 26.15 4.35 8.11
N ALA A 567 27.12 3.56 8.56
CA ALA A 567 26.97 2.60 9.64
C ALA A 567 28.19 2.57 10.57
N PRO A 568 28.00 2.43 11.89
CA PRO A 568 29.10 2.52 12.84
C PRO A 568 29.91 1.21 12.90
N ILE A 569 31.19 1.35 13.21
CA ILE A 569 32.08 0.28 13.67
C ILE A 569 32.37 0.56 15.14
N GLU A 570 31.99 -0.37 16.01
CA GLU A 570 31.97 -0.17 17.46
C GLU A 570 32.91 -1.12 18.18
N ILE A 571 33.68 -0.58 19.13
CA ILE A 571 34.51 -1.33 20.06
C ILE A 571 34.21 -0.83 21.47
N GLY A 572 33.75 -1.72 22.36
CA GLY A 572 33.50 -1.39 23.77
C GLY A 572 32.48 -0.25 23.97
N GLY A 573 31.48 -0.11 23.08
CA GLY A 573 30.48 0.96 23.13
C GLY A 573 30.94 2.32 22.60
N LYS A 574 32.15 2.41 22.01
CA LYS A 574 32.66 3.60 21.33
C LYS A 574 32.76 3.36 19.83
N VAL A 575 32.27 4.32 19.03
CA VAL A 575 32.40 4.29 17.57
C VAL A 575 33.83 4.66 17.19
N ILE A 576 34.58 3.70 16.65
CA ILE A 576 35.97 3.88 16.20
C ILE A 576 36.07 4.14 14.69
N GLY A 577 35.03 3.77 13.94
CA GLY A 577 34.98 3.93 12.50
C GLY A 577 33.56 3.96 11.96
N VAL A 578 33.42 4.31 10.69
CA VAL A 578 32.15 4.40 9.99
C VAL A 578 32.31 3.80 8.59
N VAL A 579 31.45 2.85 8.25
CA VAL A 579 31.30 2.33 6.88
C VAL A 579 30.27 3.20 6.15
N ALA A 580 30.62 3.64 4.95
CA ALA A 580 29.78 4.45 4.08
C ALA A 580 29.57 3.73 2.75
N ALA A 581 28.34 3.74 2.25
CA ALA A 581 28.01 3.16 0.96
C ALA A 581 27.32 4.18 0.06
N TYR A 582 27.78 4.27 -1.18
CA TYR A 582 27.35 5.29 -2.14
C TYR A 582 26.58 4.65 -3.30
N ASP A 583 25.65 5.38 -3.90
CA ASP A 583 24.90 4.98 -5.10
C ASP A 583 24.24 3.59 -5.03
N ILE A 584 23.66 3.25 -3.88
CA ILE A 584 22.86 2.01 -3.77
C ILE A 584 21.44 2.27 -4.31
N PRO A 585 20.96 1.49 -5.29
CA PRO A 585 19.58 1.57 -5.77
C PRO A 585 18.59 1.28 -4.64
N PHE A 586 17.50 2.07 -4.55
CA PHE A 586 16.52 1.94 -3.48
C PHE A 586 15.87 0.55 -3.44
N GLU A 587 15.72 -0.10 -4.59
CA GLU A 587 15.15 -1.43 -4.75
C GLU A 587 15.99 -2.52 -4.03
N ARG A 588 17.29 -2.25 -3.81
CA ARG A 588 18.18 -3.17 -3.10
C ARG A 588 18.12 -3.01 -1.58
N LEU A 589 17.54 -1.94 -1.04
CA LEU A 589 17.43 -1.67 0.40
C LEU A 589 16.35 -2.54 1.07
N SER A 590 16.44 -3.85 0.91
CA SER A 590 15.57 -4.83 1.55
C SER A 590 15.99 -5.13 2.99
N LEU A 591 15.11 -5.79 3.75
CA LEU A 591 15.45 -6.29 5.09
C LEU A 591 16.63 -7.28 5.05
N TYR A 592 16.73 -8.09 3.99
CA TYR A 592 17.87 -8.96 3.77
C TYR A 592 19.16 -8.16 3.65
N TYR A 593 19.16 -7.12 2.82
CA TYR A 593 20.33 -6.25 2.62
C TYR A 593 20.76 -5.57 3.93
N LYS A 594 19.79 -5.07 4.71
CA LYS A 594 20.03 -4.50 6.05
C LYS A 594 20.66 -5.52 7.00
N ASN A 595 20.10 -6.73 7.07
CA ASN A 595 20.61 -7.78 7.95
C ASN A 595 22.02 -8.23 7.54
N THR A 596 22.28 -8.35 6.23
CA THR A 596 23.62 -8.69 5.71
C THR A 596 24.64 -7.62 6.08
N ILE A 597 24.29 -6.33 5.98
CA ILE A 597 25.15 -5.23 6.46
C ILE A 597 25.43 -5.38 7.95
N GLU A 598 24.39 -5.54 8.77
CA GLU A 598 24.53 -5.61 10.23
C GLU A 598 25.42 -6.79 10.66
N ILE A 599 25.22 -7.97 10.05
CA ILE A 599 26.08 -9.13 10.29
C ILE A 599 27.52 -8.84 9.87
N THR A 600 27.73 -8.27 8.67
CA THR A 600 29.07 -7.98 8.16
C THR A 600 29.80 -6.98 9.04
N LEU A 601 29.10 -5.94 9.53
CA LEU A 601 29.66 -4.94 10.45
C LEU A 601 30.04 -5.55 11.80
N ARG A 602 29.25 -6.48 12.33
CA ARG A 602 29.59 -7.22 13.54
C ARG A 602 30.84 -8.07 13.34
N LEU A 603 31.00 -8.71 12.18
CA LEU A 603 32.21 -9.47 11.84
C LEU A 603 33.45 -8.56 11.76
N ILE A 604 33.34 -7.42 11.06
CA ILE A 604 34.41 -6.42 10.94
C ILE A 604 34.78 -5.89 12.33
N SER A 605 33.79 -5.52 13.15
CA SER A 605 34.02 -5.01 14.51
C SER A 605 34.71 -6.07 15.38
N SER A 606 34.27 -7.33 15.31
CA SER A 606 34.90 -8.43 16.04
C SER A 606 36.35 -8.67 15.61
N ALA A 607 36.63 -8.61 14.31
CA ALA A 607 38.00 -8.74 13.79
C ALA A 607 38.90 -7.59 14.26
N LEU A 608 38.40 -6.35 14.23
CA LEU A 608 39.12 -5.18 14.73
C LEU A 608 39.39 -5.28 16.24
N ILE A 609 38.43 -5.74 17.03
CA ILE A 609 38.63 -5.98 18.47
C ILE A 609 39.82 -6.93 18.69
N ARG A 610 39.85 -8.06 17.98
CA ARG A 610 40.97 -9.02 18.09
C ARG A 610 42.30 -8.40 17.67
N ALA A 611 42.32 -7.65 16.57
CA ALA A 611 43.53 -7.00 16.08
C ALA A 611 44.05 -5.94 17.08
N TYR A 612 43.17 -5.12 17.66
CA TYR A 612 43.57 -4.13 18.66
C TYR A 612 44.04 -4.78 19.97
N GLN A 613 43.35 -5.82 20.47
CA GLN A 613 43.76 -6.57 21.65
C GLN A 613 45.14 -7.19 21.47
N HIS A 614 45.40 -7.79 20.30
CA HIS A 614 46.71 -8.34 19.97
C HIS A 614 47.81 -7.26 20.00
N ILE A 615 47.53 -6.05 19.50
CA ILE A 615 48.48 -4.94 19.55
C ILE A 615 48.78 -4.49 20.98
N GLU A 616 47.76 -4.44 21.85
CA GLU A 616 47.92 -4.09 23.26
C GLU A 616 48.76 -5.15 24.00
N GLU A 617 48.53 -6.44 23.74
CA GLU A 617 49.29 -7.54 24.35
C GLU A 617 50.78 -7.54 23.94
N VAL A 618 51.07 -7.15 22.69
CA VAL A 618 52.43 -7.15 22.13
C VAL A 618 53.13 -5.80 22.33
N GLN A 619 52.49 -4.81 22.98
CA GLN A 619 53.01 -3.44 23.12
C GLN A 619 54.43 -3.38 23.72
N ALA A 620 54.71 -4.17 24.77
CA ALA A 620 56.04 -4.23 25.39
C ALA A 620 57.12 -4.83 24.46
N GLU A 621 56.73 -5.67 23.51
CA GLU A 621 57.64 -6.27 22.54
C GLU A 621 57.85 -5.39 21.30
N ARG A 622 56.85 -4.56 20.96
CA ARG A 622 56.80 -3.76 19.72
C ARG A 622 57.61 -2.48 19.76
N TYR A 623 57.67 -1.84 20.93
CA TYR A 623 58.28 -0.51 21.09
C TYR A 623 59.62 -0.57 21.82
N VAL A 624 60.48 0.42 21.56
CA VAL A 624 61.73 0.63 22.31
C VAL A 624 61.41 1.09 23.74
N GLU A 625 62.10 0.55 24.75
CA GLU A 625 61.83 0.81 26.18
C GLU A 625 61.59 2.29 26.49
N ASP A 626 60.53 2.55 27.27
CA ASP A 626 60.06 3.88 27.68
C ASP A 626 59.73 4.85 26.52
N THR A 627 59.46 4.37 25.31
CA THR A 627 59.03 5.20 24.16
C THR A 627 57.95 4.53 23.32
N HIS A 628 57.19 5.29 22.50
CA HIS A 628 56.32 4.74 21.45
C HIS A 628 57.02 4.66 20.08
N VAL A 629 58.34 4.41 20.08
CA VAL A 629 59.11 4.19 18.85
C VAL A 629 59.10 2.71 18.48
N LEU A 630 58.62 2.38 17.28
CA LEU A 630 58.59 1.01 16.78
C LEU A 630 60.01 0.46 16.58
N LYS A 631 60.23 -0.79 17.03
CA LYS A 631 61.47 -1.52 16.72
C LYS A 631 61.60 -1.79 15.21
N PRO A 632 62.83 -1.97 14.67
CA PRO A 632 63.07 -2.08 13.23
C PRO A 632 62.19 -3.09 12.50
N PHE A 633 62.05 -4.31 13.05
CA PHE A 633 61.23 -5.35 12.45
C PHE A 633 59.76 -4.94 12.25
N TYR A 634 59.15 -4.32 13.27
CA TYR A 634 57.74 -3.91 13.21
C TYR A 634 57.53 -2.67 12.34
N TYR A 635 58.51 -1.77 12.29
CA TYR A 635 58.44 -0.58 11.45
C TYR A 635 58.48 -0.93 9.96
N GLU A 636 59.37 -1.83 9.55
CA GLU A 636 59.44 -2.32 8.16
C GLU A 636 58.16 -3.03 7.73
N LYS A 637 57.55 -3.81 8.63
CA LYS A 637 56.26 -4.46 8.38
C LYS A 637 55.16 -3.44 8.08
N ILE A 638 55.08 -2.36 8.85
CA ILE A 638 54.08 -1.28 8.64
C ILE A 638 54.34 -0.55 7.32
N ILE A 639 55.59 -0.26 6.97
CA ILE A 639 55.93 0.33 5.66
C ILE A 639 55.44 -0.59 4.53
N GLY A 640 55.66 -1.90 4.64
CA GLY A 640 55.17 -2.88 3.68
C GLY A 640 53.65 -2.85 3.52
N THR A 641 52.90 -2.71 4.62
CA THR A 641 51.43 -2.55 4.59
C THR A 641 51.02 -1.24 3.91
N LYS A 642 51.71 -0.12 4.18
CA LYS A 642 51.44 1.16 3.51
C LYS A 642 51.70 1.12 2.01
N GLU A 643 52.76 0.44 1.57
CA GLU A 643 53.04 0.30 0.15
C GLU A 643 51.97 -0.55 -0.56
N LYS A 644 51.51 -1.63 0.08
CA LYS A 644 50.36 -2.41 -0.43
C LYS A 644 49.10 -1.57 -0.52
N ALA A 645 48.78 -0.78 0.51
CA ALA A 645 47.61 0.10 0.52
C ALA A 645 47.71 1.23 -0.54
N ARG A 646 48.91 1.74 -0.80
CA ARG A 646 49.19 2.70 -1.88
C ARG A 646 48.86 2.08 -3.24
N GLN A 647 49.34 0.87 -3.50
CA GLN A 647 49.12 0.18 -4.78
C GLN A 647 47.66 -0.26 -4.97
N ALA A 648 47.05 -0.84 -3.93
CA ALA A 648 45.70 -1.38 -4.00
C ALA A 648 44.61 -0.31 -3.95
N HIS A 649 44.77 0.74 -3.12
CA HIS A 649 43.69 1.71 -2.85
C HIS A 649 44.06 3.17 -3.14
N GLN A 650 45.25 3.42 -3.72
CA GLN A 650 45.77 4.77 -4.03
C GLN A 650 45.82 5.68 -2.79
N LEU A 651 46.19 5.13 -1.64
CA LEU A 651 46.36 5.87 -0.40
C LEU A 651 47.83 6.31 -0.25
N PRO A 652 48.13 7.64 -0.30
CA PRO A 652 49.51 8.11 -0.26
C PRO A 652 50.09 8.07 1.16
N TYR A 653 51.40 7.90 1.29
CA TYR A 653 52.12 8.05 2.55
C TYR A 653 53.43 8.78 2.33
N VAL A 654 53.94 9.46 3.37
CA VAL A 654 55.21 10.19 3.34
C VAL A 654 56.09 9.73 4.49
N ARG A 655 57.39 9.60 4.24
CA ARG A 655 58.40 9.33 5.26
C ARG A 655 59.24 10.58 5.50
N LEU A 656 59.40 10.94 6.76
CA LEU A 656 60.26 12.03 7.20
C LEU A 656 61.41 11.46 8.02
N GLU A 657 62.63 11.58 7.53
CA GLU A 657 63.83 11.18 8.26
C GLU A 657 64.19 12.24 9.29
N LEU A 658 64.47 11.80 10.52
CA LEU A 658 64.89 12.64 11.63
C LEU A 658 66.42 12.65 11.73
N PRO A 659 67.03 13.71 12.32
CA PRO A 659 68.48 13.79 12.47
C PRO A 659 69.03 12.68 13.39
N ASP A 660 70.25 12.21 13.12
CA ASP A 660 70.93 11.21 13.96
C ASP A 660 71.20 11.68 15.41
N THR A 661 71.07 12.99 15.68
CA THR A 661 71.31 13.61 17.00
C THR A 661 70.09 13.66 17.91
N VAL A 662 68.97 13.04 17.53
CA VAL A 662 67.72 13.12 18.32
C VAL A 662 67.83 12.26 19.59
N SER A 663 67.69 12.92 20.75
CA SER A 663 67.71 12.25 22.05
C SER A 663 66.38 11.55 22.38
N THR A 664 66.40 10.57 23.29
CA THR A 664 65.20 9.86 23.78
C THR A 664 64.16 10.80 24.39
N ALA A 665 64.59 11.94 24.97
CA ALA A 665 63.70 12.97 25.49
C ALA A 665 62.98 13.76 24.38
N GLN A 666 63.66 13.99 23.25
CA GLN A 666 63.06 14.62 22.08
C GLN A 666 62.06 13.69 21.37
N LEU A 667 62.32 12.38 21.33
CA LEU A 667 61.36 11.40 20.78
C LEU A 667 60.01 11.43 21.51
N LYS A 668 60.02 11.60 22.84
CA LYS A 668 58.79 11.77 23.65
C LYS A 668 58.03 13.06 23.34
N LEU A 669 58.72 14.11 22.91
CA LEU A 669 58.11 15.38 22.51
C LEU A 669 57.49 15.32 21.10
N ILE A 670 57.98 14.43 20.24
CA ILE A 670 57.45 14.23 18.88
C ILE A 670 56.11 13.49 18.91
N GLU A 671 55.95 12.54 19.82
CA GLU A 671 54.77 11.66 19.91
C GLU A 671 53.42 12.42 19.91
N PRO A 672 53.18 13.44 20.78
CA PRO A 672 51.92 14.20 20.75
C PRO A 672 51.75 15.11 19.51
N LEU A 673 52.81 15.32 18.72
CA LEU A 673 52.74 16.10 17.48
C LEU A 673 52.29 15.26 16.29
N LEU A 674 52.42 13.94 16.39
CA LEU A 674 51.98 12.98 15.39
C LEU A 674 50.49 12.67 15.56
N ARG A 675 49.83 12.34 14.45
CA ARG A 675 48.42 11.96 14.48
C ARG A 675 48.32 10.48 14.88
N SER A 676 47.14 10.04 15.32
CA SER A 676 46.86 8.66 15.77
C SER A 676 47.23 7.54 14.78
N ASN A 677 47.38 7.84 13.49
CA ASN A 677 47.69 6.87 12.44
C ASN A 677 49.08 7.11 11.82
N ASP A 678 49.85 8.05 12.38
CA ASP A 678 51.24 8.28 12.03
C ASP A 678 52.12 7.48 12.98
N TYR A 679 53.25 7.00 12.49
CA TYR A 679 54.12 6.11 13.25
C TYR A 679 55.52 6.69 13.37
N LEU A 680 56.13 6.55 14.55
CA LEU A 680 57.54 6.83 14.77
C LEU A 680 58.28 5.50 14.85
N GLY A 681 59.31 5.31 14.03
CA GLY A 681 60.04 4.05 13.97
C GLY A 681 61.54 4.22 13.87
N LYS A 682 62.25 3.17 14.28
CA LYS A 682 63.71 3.05 14.15
C LYS A 682 64.04 2.14 12.98
N ARG A 683 64.93 2.56 12.10
CA ARG A 683 65.43 1.76 10.95
C ARG A 683 66.59 0.84 11.38
N GLU A 684 66.90 -0.15 10.56
CA GLU A 684 68.04 -1.07 10.82
C GLU A 684 69.40 -0.35 10.87
N ASN A 685 69.54 0.75 10.12
CA ASN A 685 70.72 1.61 10.13
C ASN A 685 70.83 2.50 11.39
N GLY A 686 69.84 2.46 12.28
CA GLY A 686 69.81 3.22 13.53
C GLY A 686 69.14 4.60 13.45
N SER A 687 68.77 5.10 12.26
CA SER A 687 68.06 6.38 12.12
C SER A 687 66.58 6.27 12.52
N TYR A 688 65.98 7.40 12.90
CA TYR A 688 64.57 7.47 13.28
C TYR A 688 63.77 8.13 12.15
N GLU A 689 62.59 7.59 11.85
CA GLU A 689 61.71 8.09 10.79
C GLU A 689 60.27 8.27 11.30
N CYS A 690 59.64 9.36 10.91
CA CYS A 690 58.19 9.55 11.04
C CYS A 690 57.50 9.11 9.74
N LEU A 691 56.62 8.13 9.85
CA LEU A 691 55.75 7.66 8.78
C LEU A 691 54.40 8.36 8.87
N LEU A 692 54.12 9.24 7.92
CA LEU A 692 52.86 9.99 7.82
C LEU A 692 51.88 9.26 6.89
N SER A 693 50.79 8.76 7.46
CA SER A 693 49.76 8.03 6.72
C SER A 693 48.81 8.98 6.00
N ASN A 694 48.34 8.59 4.81
CA ASN A 694 47.32 9.32 4.02
C ASN A 694 47.66 10.80 3.83
N THR A 695 48.93 11.07 3.52
CA THR A 695 49.50 12.42 3.48
C THR A 695 50.28 12.60 2.20
N THR A 696 50.07 13.72 1.52
CA THR A 696 50.86 14.11 0.35
C THR A 696 52.13 14.86 0.77
N VAL A 697 53.11 15.00 -0.14
CA VAL A 697 54.36 15.72 0.14
C VAL A 697 54.08 17.17 0.58
N GLU A 698 53.11 17.84 -0.03
CA GLU A 698 52.69 19.21 0.34
C GLU A 698 52.10 19.28 1.75
N GLN A 699 51.30 18.29 2.14
CA GLN A 699 50.71 18.22 3.48
C GLN A 699 51.76 17.88 4.56
N ALA A 700 52.80 17.14 4.20
CA ALA A 700 53.89 16.80 5.11
C ALA A 700 54.68 18.04 5.57
N GLU A 701 54.70 19.12 4.79
CA GLU A 701 55.33 20.39 5.20
C GLU A 701 54.71 20.97 6.48
N ILE A 702 53.42 20.73 6.73
CA ILE A 702 52.74 21.18 7.95
C ILE A 702 53.35 20.49 9.17
N VAL A 703 53.64 19.19 9.05
CA VAL A 703 54.27 18.42 10.13
C VAL A 703 55.74 18.81 10.28
N GLN A 704 56.47 19.01 9.18
CA GLN A 704 57.84 19.53 9.23
C GLN A 704 57.94 20.90 9.93
N LYS A 705 57.00 21.83 9.66
CA LYS A 705 56.93 23.12 10.34
C LYS A 705 56.70 22.97 11.85
N ARG A 706 55.86 22.02 12.28
CA ARG A 706 55.65 21.70 13.70
C ARG A 706 56.92 21.14 14.34
N LEU A 707 57.62 20.22 13.66
CA LEU A 707 58.87 19.64 14.15
C LEU A 707 59.98 20.69 14.28
N ARG A 708 60.10 21.62 13.32
CA ARG A 708 61.04 22.75 13.38
C ARG A 708 60.81 23.67 14.57
N HIS A 709 59.56 23.86 15.00
CA HIS A 709 59.24 24.64 16.21
C HIS A 709 59.87 24.05 17.48
N PHE A 710 60.17 22.75 17.48
CA PHE A 710 60.86 22.03 18.56
C PHE A 710 62.35 21.78 18.27
N ASN A 711 62.96 22.51 17.31
CA ASN A 711 64.35 22.36 16.86
C ASN A 711 64.68 20.97 16.27
N ILE A 712 63.72 20.35 15.58
CA ILE A 712 63.90 19.05 14.92
C ILE A 712 63.75 19.27 13.41
N ASP A 713 64.86 19.31 12.69
CA ASP A 713 64.86 19.39 11.23
C ASP A 713 64.65 18.00 10.63
N SER A 714 63.63 17.85 9.77
CA SER A 714 63.34 16.57 9.13
C SER A 714 63.39 16.69 7.62
N SER A 715 63.87 15.64 6.95
CA SER A 715 63.98 15.60 5.48
C SER A 715 62.98 14.60 4.91
N PRO A 716 62.19 14.96 3.89
CA PRO A 716 61.28 14.02 3.26
C PRO A 716 62.09 12.99 2.46
N VAL A 717 61.91 11.71 2.78
CA VAL A 717 62.42 10.62 1.97
C VAL A 717 61.42 10.39 0.86
N LEU A 718 61.70 10.92 -0.34
CA LEU A 718 60.85 10.75 -1.52
C LEU A 718 60.61 9.26 -1.77
N VAL A 719 59.37 8.83 -1.58
CA VAL A 719 58.89 7.51 -2.01
C VAL A 719 58.58 7.65 -3.50
N GLY A 720 59.25 6.87 -4.34
CA GLY A 720 59.27 7.01 -5.81
C GLY A 720 57.89 7.22 -6.45
N GLY A 721 57.88 8.12 -7.44
CA GLY A 721 56.72 8.50 -8.24
C GLY A 721 56.14 7.39 -9.09
#